data_AF-A0A2V7VKY6-F1
#
_entry.id   AF-A0A2V7VKY6-F1
#
_cell.length_a   1.000
_cell.length_b   1.000
_cell.length_c   1.000
_cell.angle_alpha   90.00
_cell.angle_beta   90.00
_cell.angle_gamma   90.00
#
_symmetry.space_group_name_H-M   'P 1'
#
loop_
_entity.id
_entity.type
_entity.pdbx_description
1 polymer ?
#
loop_
_entity_poly.entity_id
_entity_poly.type
_entity_poly.pdbx_seq_one_letter_code
_entity_poly.pdbx_strand_id
1 'polypeptide(L)'
;MTARPKQFLTGLLLLASVFVLVRGPLHAVTFSLPVSNDDAIPLLMARHILKGELATILWNQPYNGALDAYLLAPGLALGPHHLVFRLYELLCAALLVSLAGLLARRVAGVAAGWAAAALAAWGTPYMGLMTATGPPPNFLMPLVTGFPLLVALRGLERDATPTSARLWFVAGLVYGLGVWNSSLAIPAFAGMAGGLLGAGLRPRRLTVVFLGGLVLGASPLAVARAIGASGSTVVTAASAVTAMRPRWLWLSGLSDLGHAAVGLFGLQVPLVVDGPERAALPAPAVLALGVGLVVALALGAWSRRALPLLGWAAALAGAFALSRRTGPEDLRYLYGVHAPALALAGVGLARAWTFRRPFGAALGLAIVVPWGLGERELVRAWSDPAHAVRVWQVPSIDPPLRALQGAGVRSTYASLQFAGRITLESGGDVIASQAWNERIPGDPLRFRDEADLDPRPAWVLHPSLSRGMPRAVRFHELVGETGGSATEEPSGDFVVFRDFVPPYDEARPVPATAITASVLDGPALLAAVVDRDPATAWTSPEGHGKGGGLVVRVEPARRLSALVLAVPWIVSIDGAIVRSGPARHGLQWVNGALRAGRQALLAIPLGARTAGEVRLVFQGPGPQLILSEVFAYGPDEPPRPTSGADAARRAYEAARGGDWNTAARLYAEAVRAEPDRASYHAALARARWREGRRRWLDVEGVDDGGPDLVLTR
;
A
#
# COMPACT_ATOMS: atom_id res chain seq x y z
N MET A 1 15.20 -23.76 39.22
CA MET A 1 14.01 -24.60 39.49
C MET A 1 13.23 -24.79 38.20
N THR A 2 13.33 -25.95 37.57
CA THR A 2 12.46 -26.35 36.46
C THR A 2 11.07 -26.63 37.02
N ALA A 3 10.04 -25.92 36.54
CA ALA A 3 8.66 -26.27 36.87
C ALA A 3 8.44 -27.76 36.55
N ARG A 4 7.70 -28.48 37.39
CA ARG A 4 7.36 -29.88 37.07
C ARG A 4 6.62 -29.88 35.72
N PRO A 5 6.92 -30.82 34.79
CA PRO A 5 6.32 -30.81 33.43
C PRO A 5 4.80 -30.65 33.43
N LYS A 6 4.12 -31.25 34.42
CA LYS A 6 2.67 -31.10 34.65
C LYS A 6 2.25 -29.65 34.90
N GLN A 7 2.93 -28.92 35.79
CA GLN A 7 2.61 -27.52 36.10
C GLN A 7 2.84 -26.60 34.90
N PHE A 8 3.87 -26.89 34.11
CA PHE A 8 4.14 -26.15 32.87
C PHE A 8 3.03 -26.36 31.84
N LEU A 9 2.61 -27.61 31.62
CA LEU A 9 1.51 -27.94 30.72
C LEU A 9 0.19 -27.31 31.18
N THR A 10 -0.15 -27.40 32.47
CA THR A 10 -1.34 -26.75 33.03
C THR A 10 -1.31 -25.24 32.81
N GLY A 11 -0.15 -24.60 33.02
CA GLY A 11 0.02 -23.17 32.75
C GLY A 11 -0.19 -22.81 31.28
N LEU A 12 0.34 -23.61 30.35
CA LEU A 12 0.13 -23.41 28.91
C LEU A 12 -1.34 -23.58 28.51
N LEU A 13 -2.01 -24.61 29.00
CA LEU A 13 -3.43 -24.84 28.73
C LEU A 13 -4.27 -23.68 29.26
N LEU A 14 -4.00 -23.19 30.48
CA LEU A 14 -4.70 -22.04 31.04
C LEU A 14 -4.49 -20.78 30.19
N LEU A 15 -3.26 -20.50 29.75
CA LEU A 15 -2.98 -19.37 28.86
C LEU A 15 -3.74 -19.49 27.53
N ALA A 16 -3.75 -20.68 26.94
CA ALA A 16 -4.48 -20.94 25.69
C ALA A 16 -5.99 -20.74 25.90
N SER A 17 -6.55 -21.23 27.00
CA SER A 17 -7.96 -21.03 27.35
C SER A 17 -8.30 -19.55 27.55
N VAL A 18 -7.48 -18.78 28.26
CA VAL A 18 -7.69 -17.33 28.43
C VAL A 18 -7.64 -16.62 27.09
N PHE A 19 -6.64 -16.93 26.26
CA PHE A 19 -6.48 -16.34 24.94
C PHE A 19 -7.72 -16.61 24.07
N VAL A 20 -8.18 -17.87 24.00
CA VAL A 20 -9.37 -18.24 23.22
C VAL A 20 -10.64 -17.60 23.80
N LEU A 21 -10.80 -17.56 25.12
CA LEU A 21 -11.98 -16.98 25.76
C LEU A 21 -12.11 -15.48 25.50
N VAL A 22 -10.99 -14.75 25.55
CA VAL A 22 -11.00 -13.29 25.40
C VAL A 22 -11.02 -12.88 23.92
N ARG A 23 -10.21 -13.52 23.06
CA ARG A 23 -10.08 -13.14 21.64
C ARG A 23 -11.10 -13.82 20.74
N GLY A 24 -11.52 -15.02 21.09
CA GLY A 24 -12.41 -15.86 20.28
C GLY A 24 -13.71 -15.18 19.87
N PRO A 25 -14.44 -14.48 20.77
CA PRO A 25 -15.68 -13.81 20.40
C PRO A 25 -15.50 -12.73 19.33
N LEU A 26 -14.46 -11.89 19.44
CA LEU A 26 -14.19 -10.87 18.43
C LEU A 26 -13.81 -11.51 17.10
N HIS A 27 -12.91 -12.49 17.14
CA HIS A 27 -12.54 -13.25 15.94
C HIS A 27 -13.76 -13.90 15.29
N ALA A 28 -14.70 -14.46 16.06
CA ALA A 28 -15.90 -15.08 15.52
C ALA A 28 -16.79 -14.08 14.75
N VAL A 29 -16.95 -12.85 15.26
CA VAL A 29 -17.78 -11.82 14.61
C VAL A 29 -17.07 -11.14 13.45
N THR A 30 -15.73 -11.08 13.45
CA THR A 30 -14.95 -10.51 12.34
C THR A 30 -14.50 -11.54 11.31
N PHE A 31 -14.62 -12.84 11.60
CA PHE A 31 -14.12 -13.90 10.73
C PHE A 31 -14.77 -13.84 9.35
N SER A 32 -16.06 -13.55 9.25
CA SER A 32 -16.75 -13.46 7.96
C SER A 32 -16.49 -12.16 7.20
N LEU A 33 -15.78 -11.20 7.79
CA LEU A 33 -15.48 -9.95 7.11
C LEU A 33 -14.51 -10.22 5.96
N PRO A 34 -14.76 -9.63 4.79
CA PRO A 34 -13.85 -9.75 3.66
C PRO A 34 -12.49 -9.15 3.99
N VAL A 35 -11.44 -9.72 3.39
CA VAL A 35 -10.09 -9.15 3.45
C VAL A 35 -10.10 -7.69 2.96
N SER A 36 -9.45 -6.81 3.71
CA SER A 36 -9.25 -5.42 3.31
C SER A 36 -8.22 -5.32 2.20
N ASN A 37 -8.02 -4.13 1.62
CA ASN A 37 -6.93 -3.96 0.67
C ASN A 37 -5.54 -4.07 1.32
N ASP A 38 -5.39 -3.62 2.57
CA ASP A 38 -4.12 -3.76 3.29
C ASP A 38 -3.77 -5.25 3.54
N ASP A 39 -4.78 -6.14 3.58
CA ASP A 39 -4.61 -7.60 3.65
C ASP A 39 -4.39 -8.20 2.25
N ALA A 40 -5.09 -7.67 1.24
CA ALA A 40 -5.08 -8.23 -0.11
C ALA A 40 -3.72 -8.08 -0.79
N ILE A 41 -3.02 -6.95 -0.58
CA ILE A 41 -1.69 -6.73 -1.16
C ILE A 41 -0.67 -7.79 -0.75
N PRO A 42 -0.40 -8.05 0.55
CA PRO A 42 0.55 -9.08 0.94
C PRO A 42 0.11 -10.49 0.52
N LEU A 43 -1.20 -10.78 0.47
CA LEU A 43 -1.72 -12.06 -0.04
C LEU A 43 -1.47 -12.23 -1.55
N LEU A 44 -1.68 -11.18 -2.34
CA LEU A 44 -1.35 -11.19 -3.77
C LEU A 44 0.14 -11.35 -4.00
N MET A 45 0.96 -10.58 -3.28
CA MET A 45 2.42 -10.70 -3.34
C MET A 45 2.87 -12.13 -2.99
N ALA A 46 2.28 -12.74 -1.96
CA ALA A 46 2.55 -14.11 -1.59
C ALA A 46 2.21 -15.11 -2.72
N ARG A 47 1.09 -14.93 -3.44
CA ARG A 47 0.78 -15.74 -4.64
C ARG A 47 1.80 -15.55 -5.75
N HIS A 48 2.28 -14.33 -5.95
CA HIS A 48 3.30 -14.04 -6.95
C HIS A 48 4.67 -14.62 -6.57
N ILE A 49 5.03 -14.61 -5.29
CA ILE A 49 6.21 -15.28 -4.76
C ILE A 49 6.15 -16.79 -5.05
N LEU A 50 4.99 -17.43 -4.87
CA LEU A 50 4.79 -18.84 -5.24
C LEU A 50 4.94 -19.11 -6.75
N LYS A 51 4.75 -18.09 -7.60
CA LYS A 51 5.00 -18.14 -9.06
C LYS A 51 6.45 -17.82 -9.43
N GLY A 52 7.33 -17.64 -8.44
CA GLY A 52 8.75 -17.35 -8.64
C GLY A 52 9.11 -15.85 -8.70
N GLU A 53 8.17 -14.96 -8.42
CA GLU A 53 8.45 -13.52 -8.37
C GLU A 53 9.21 -13.14 -7.10
N LEU A 54 10.29 -12.38 -7.24
CA LEU A 54 11.06 -11.88 -6.10
C LEU A 54 10.59 -10.48 -5.73
N ALA A 55 9.87 -10.37 -4.62
CA ALA A 55 9.47 -9.07 -4.06
C ALA A 55 10.48 -8.59 -3.02
N THR A 56 10.95 -7.35 -3.13
CA THR A 56 11.79 -6.71 -2.10
C THR A 56 11.04 -5.70 -1.25
N ILE A 57 10.03 -5.03 -1.80
CA ILE A 57 9.29 -3.96 -1.13
C ILE A 57 7.80 -4.22 -1.33
N LEU A 58 6.98 -3.83 -0.37
CA LEU A 58 5.54 -3.99 -0.44
C LEU A 58 4.97 -3.14 -1.59
N TRP A 59 4.09 -3.72 -2.41
CA TRP A 59 3.49 -3.01 -3.54
C TRP A 59 2.73 -1.77 -3.07
N ASN A 60 2.88 -0.67 -3.82
CA ASN A 60 2.28 0.64 -3.53
C ASN A 60 2.71 1.26 -2.17
N GLN A 61 3.72 0.69 -1.49
CA GLN A 61 4.28 1.18 -0.22
C GLN A 61 5.82 1.03 -0.22
N PRO A 62 6.57 1.94 -0.87
CA PRO A 62 8.00 1.85 -1.14
C PRO A 62 8.91 1.86 0.12
N TYR A 63 8.32 1.92 1.32
CA TYR A 63 8.99 2.09 2.61
C TYR A 63 8.88 0.88 3.54
N ASN A 64 8.09 -0.15 3.18
CA ASN A 64 7.96 -1.39 3.95
C ASN A 64 8.47 -2.59 3.14
N GLY A 65 9.13 -3.53 3.81
CA GLY A 65 9.59 -4.77 3.20
C GLY A 65 8.45 -5.73 2.90
N ALA A 66 8.74 -6.74 2.07
CA ALA A 66 7.78 -7.76 1.68
C ALA A 66 7.76 -8.98 2.64
N LEU A 67 8.26 -8.85 3.87
CA LEU A 67 8.49 -9.99 4.76
C LEU A 67 7.19 -10.75 5.09
N ASP A 68 6.10 -10.03 5.40
CA ASP A 68 4.78 -10.65 5.62
C ASP A 68 4.35 -11.52 4.43
N ALA A 69 4.59 -11.08 3.18
CA ALA A 69 4.23 -11.83 1.98
C ALA A 69 5.01 -13.15 1.87
N TYR A 70 6.31 -13.16 2.21
CA TYR A 70 7.09 -14.40 2.24
C TYR A 70 6.62 -15.36 3.33
N LEU A 71 6.15 -14.85 4.48
CA LEU A 71 5.63 -15.68 5.56
C LEU A 71 4.24 -16.25 5.22
N LEU A 72 3.43 -15.51 4.45
CA LEU A 72 2.11 -15.95 3.99
C LEU A 72 2.17 -16.96 2.84
N ALA A 73 3.19 -16.88 1.97
CA ALA A 73 3.30 -17.71 0.77
C ALA A 73 3.17 -19.22 1.03
N PRO A 74 3.87 -19.84 2.01
CA PRO A 74 3.69 -21.25 2.31
C PRO A 74 2.26 -21.61 2.74
N GLY A 75 1.58 -20.72 3.47
CA GLY A 75 0.19 -20.93 3.87
C GLY A 75 -0.76 -20.93 2.67
N LEU A 76 -0.56 -20.03 1.71
CA LEU A 76 -1.36 -19.95 0.49
C LEU A 76 -1.19 -21.15 -0.44
N ALA A 77 -0.07 -21.87 -0.35
CA ALA A 77 0.10 -23.13 -1.05
C ALA A 77 -0.76 -24.27 -0.45
N LEU A 78 -1.24 -24.11 0.79
CA LEU A 78 -1.91 -25.15 1.57
C LEU A 78 -3.39 -24.86 1.85
N GLY A 79 -3.87 -23.63 1.63
CA GLY A 79 -5.24 -23.28 1.99
C GLY A 79 -5.75 -21.97 1.38
N PRO A 80 -7.04 -21.68 1.56
CA PRO A 80 -7.67 -20.48 1.03
C PRO A 80 -7.11 -19.23 1.71
N HIS A 81 -6.98 -18.13 0.94
CA HIS A 81 -6.29 -16.91 1.37
C HIS A 81 -6.85 -16.31 2.65
N HIS A 82 -8.18 -16.32 2.78
CA HIS A 82 -8.86 -15.81 3.95
C HIS A 82 -8.47 -16.57 5.23
N LEU A 83 -8.54 -17.91 5.20
CA LEU A 83 -8.16 -18.74 6.35
C LEU A 83 -6.68 -18.57 6.70
N VAL A 84 -5.81 -18.57 5.68
CA VAL A 84 -4.36 -18.42 5.85
C VAL A 84 -4.03 -17.10 6.55
N PHE A 85 -4.67 -16.01 6.13
CA PHE A 85 -4.47 -14.70 6.73
C PHE A 85 -4.93 -14.67 8.19
N ARG A 86 -6.12 -15.19 8.51
CA ARG A 86 -6.61 -15.25 9.90
C ARG A 86 -5.71 -16.11 10.81
N LEU A 87 -5.22 -17.24 10.31
CA LEU A 87 -4.27 -18.08 11.04
C LEU A 87 -2.93 -17.40 11.24
N TYR A 88 -2.48 -16.61 10.27
CA TYR A 88 -1.27 -15.80 10.38
C TYR A 88 -1.39 -14.75 11.49
N GLU A 89 -2.49 -14.00 11.55
CA GLU A 89 -2.77 -13.04 12.62
C GLU A 89 -2.81 -13.72 14.00
N LEU A 90 -3.52 -14.85 14.09
CA LEU A 90 -3.62 -15.66 15.32
C LEU A 90 -2.27 -16.17 15.81
N LEU A 91 -1.44 -16.67 14.89
CA LEU A 91 -0.09 -17.15 15.19
C LEU A 91 0.79 -16.01 15.70
N CYS A 92 0.76 -14.85 15.04
CA CYS A 92 1.51 -13.69 15.49
C CYS A 92 1.06 -13.23 16.88
N ALA A 93 -0.25 -13.29 17.18
CA ALA A 93 -0.78 -12.98 18.50
C ALA A 93 -0.23 -13.93 19.58
N ALA A 94 -0.25 -15.24 19.31
CA ALA A 94 0.31 -16.25 20.22
C ALA A 94 1.83 -16.09 20.42
N LEU A 95 2.55 -15.71 19.37
CA LEU A 95 3.98 -15.38 19.45
C LEU A 95 4.23 -14.12 20.28
N LEU A 96 3.35 -13.11 20.22
CA LEU A 96 3.46 -11.90 21.04
C LEU A 96 3.24 -12.20 22.53
N VAL A 97 2.28 -13.07 22.86
CA VAL A 97 2.08 -13.59 24.23
C VAL A 97 3.34 -14.27 24.74
N SER A 98 3.91 -15.15 23.91
CA SER A 98 5.15 -15.86 24.21
C SER A 98 6.32 -14.89 24.42
N LEU A 99 6.46 -13.90 23.54
CA LEU A 99 7.49 -12.88 23.61
C LEU A 99 7.41 -12.07 24.90
N ALA A 100 6.23 -11.54 25.25
CA ALA A 100 6.04 -10.76 26.48
C ALA A 100 6.41 -11.58 27.72
N GLY A 101 5.97 -12.83 27.79
CA GLY A 101 6.32 -13.75 28.88
C GLY A 101 7.82 -14.06 28.95
N LEU A 102 8.46 -14.31 27.80
CA LEU A 102 9.90 -14.57 27.76
C LEU A 102 10.72 -13.34 28.16
N LEU A 103 10.33 -12.13 27.73
CA LEU A 103 10.99 -10.88 28.11
C LEU A 103 10.89 -10.65 29.62
N ALA A 104 9.68 -10.72 30.19
CA ALA A 104 9.49 -10.57 31.63
C ALA A 104 10.24 -11.63 32.45
N ARG A 105 10.28 -12.88 31.95
CA ARG A 105 11.07 -13.95 32.56
C ARG A 105 12.56 -13.62 32.62
N ARG A 106 13.12 -13.00 31.58
CA ARG A 106 14.53 -12.56 31.56
C ARG A 106 14.79 -11.44 32.56
N VAL A 107 13.83 -10.55 32.74
CA VAL A 107 13.99 -9.39 33.63
C VAL A 107 13.88 -9.81 35.10
N ALA A 108 12.86 -10.60 35.47
CA ALA A 108 12.54 -10.87 36.88
C ALA A 108 12.12 -12.33 37.20
N GLY A 109 12.38 -13.28 36.31
CA GLY A 109 12.18 -14.71 36.59
C GLY A 109 10.80 -15.27 36.21
N VAL A 110 10.60 -16.56 36.51
CA VAL A 110 9.49 -17.36 35.96
C VAL A 110 8.10 -16.80 36.31
N ALA A 111 7.89 -16.31 37.54
CA ALA A 111 6.61 -15.73 37.95
C ALA A 111 6.24 -14.49 37.13
N ALA A 112 7.21 -13.59 36.87
CA ALA A 112 7.02 -12.44 35.99
C ALA A 112 6.71 -12.86 34.55
N GLY A 113 7.33 -13.95 34.09
CA GLY A 113 7.04 -14.50 32.77
C GLY A 113 5.60 -14.97 32.61
N TRP A 114 5.08 -15.74 33.57
CA TRP A 114 3.67 -16.15 33.54
C TRP A 114 2.71 -14.97 33.70
N ALA A 115 3.02 -14.00 34.56
CA ALA A 115 2.20 -12.80 34.73
C ALA A 115 2.11 -11.97 33.44
N ALA A 116 3.24 -11.74 32.76
CA ALA A 116 3.26 -11.01 31.48
C ALA A 116 2.55 -11.80 30.36
N ALA A 117 2.75 -13.12 30.29
CA ALA A 117 2.05 -13.96 29.32
C ALA A 117 0.53 -13.95 29.56
N ALA A 118 0.07 -14.02 30.81
CA ALA A 118 -1.35 -13.94 31.15
C ALA A 118 -1.94 -12.56 30.79
N LEU A 119 -1.22 -11.47 31.11
CA LEU A 119 -1.61 -10.12 30.69
C LEU A 119 -1.68 -9.97 29.17
N ALA A 120 -0.74 -10.56 28.43
CA ALA A 120 -0.73 -10.48 26.96
C ALA A 120 -1.83 -11.37 26.34
N ALA A 121 -2.10 -12.54 26.93
CA ALA A 121 -3.14 -13.46 26.49
C ALA A 121 -4.53 -12.84 26.65
N TRP A 122 -4.74 -12.12 27.74
CA TRP A 122 -5.90 -11.25 27.91
C TRP A 122 -5.83 -10.06 26.93
N GLY A 123 -4.76 -9.27 27.09
CA GLY A 123 -4.36 -8.10 26.33
C GLY A 123 -5.36 -6.95 26.32
N THR A 124 -4.96 -5.86 25.67
CA THR A 124 -5.80 -4.65 25.56
C THR A 124 -6.89 -4.85 24.49
N PRO A 125 -7.99 -4.09 24.54
CA PRO A 125 -8.97 -4.06 23.45
C PRO A 125 -8.34 -3.74 22.10
N TYR A 126 -7.34 -2.85 22.08
CA TYR A 126 -6.61 -2.52 20.85
C TYR A 126 -5.82 -3.70 20.28
N MET A 127 -5.20 -4.53 21.15
CA MET A 127 -4.60 -5.77 20.69
C MET A 127 -5.64 -6.71 20.08
N GLY A 128 -6.86 -6.73 20.60
CA GLY A 128 -7.95 -7.58 20.10
C GLY A 128 -8.31 -7.18 18.69
N LEU A 129 -8.53 -5.88 18.51
CA LEU A 129 -8.76 -5.27 17.22
C LEU A 129 -7.62 -5.53 16.24
N MET A 130 -6.36 -5.33 16.64
CA MET A 130 -5.20 -5.63 15.80
C MET A 130 -5.11 -7.11 15.40
N THR A 131 -5.54 -8.05 16.25
CA THR A 131 -5.53 -9.48 15.89
C THR A 131 -6.67 -9.88 14.97
N ALA A 132 -7.76 -9.11 14.97
CA ALA A 132 -8.99 -9.45 14.28
C ALA A 132 -9.14 -8.69 12.95
N THR A 133 -8.53 -7.52 12.83
CA THR A 133 -8.70 -6.60 11.69
C THR A 133 -7.43 -5.77 11.41
N GLY A 134 -6.26 -6.18 11.92
CA GLY A 134 -5.05 -5.35 11.93
C GLY A 134 -4.25 -5.44 10.62
N PRO A 135 -3.95 -4.31 9.96
CA PRO A 135 -3.23 -4.35 8.69
C PRO A 135 -1.73 -4.69 8.90
N PRO A 136 -1.16 -5.58 8.07
CA PRO A 136 0.29 -5.77 7.95
C PRO A 136 1.01 -4.47 7.52
N PRO A 137 2.30 -4.27 7.82
CA PRO A 137 3.23 -5.19 8.52
C PRO A 137 3.31 -4.97 10.04
N ASN A 138 2.43 -4.15 10.62
CA ASN A 138 2.60 -3.64 11.99
C ASN A 138 2.57 -4.74 13.06
N PHE A 139 1.85 -5.83 12.80
CA PHE A 139 1.71 -6.94 13.72
C PHE A 139 3.03 -7.72 13.90
N LEU A 140 3.79 -7.91 12.82
CA LEU A 140 5.05 -8.64 12.83
C LEU A 140 6.19 -7.85 13.51
N MET A 141 6.13 -6.51 13.45
CA MET A 141 7.16 -5.61 13.96
C MET A 141 7.61 -5.88 15.41
N PRO A 142 6.72 -5.99 16.43
CA PRO A 142 7.15 -6.33 17.79
C PRO A 142 7.84 -7.69 17.91
N LEU A 143 7.52 -8.66 17.04
CA LEU A 143 8.12 -10.00 17.06
C LEU A 143 9.55 -9.98 16.53
N VAL A 144 9.75 -9.44 15.33
CA VAL A 144 11.06 -9.35 14.69
C VAL A 144 12.00 -8.41 15.45
N THR A 145 11.47 -7.49 16.25
CA THR A 145 12.29 -6.64 17.11
C THR A 145 12.56 -7.25 18.50
N GLY A 146 11.56 -7.88 19.12
CA GLY A 146 11.66 -8.36 20.50
C GLY A 146 12.37 -9.71 20.69
N PHE A 147 12.23 -10.68 19.78
CA PHE A 147 12.92 -11.98 19.93
C PHE A 147 14.45 -11.87 19.97
N PRO A 148 15.10 -11.04 19.12
CA PRO A 148 16.53 -10.77 19.23
C PRO A 148 16.94 -10.16 20.58
N LEU A 149 16.09 -9.33 21.19
CA LEU A 149 16.36 -8.74 22.50
C LEU A 149 16.51 -9.82 23.59
N LEU A 150 15.83 -10.97 23.49
CA LEU A 150 16.00 -12.09 24.43
C LEU A 150 17.43 -12.65 24.41
N VAL A 151 18.10 -12.64 23.25
CA VAL A 151 19.49 -13.05 23.10
C VAL A 151 20.41 -12.02 23.74
N ALA A 152 20.15 -10.73 23.54
CA ALA A 152 20.94 -9.66 24.14
C ALA A 152 20.80 -9.58 25.67
N LEU A 153 19.60 -9.82 26.21
CA LEU A 153 19.34 -9.85 27.65
C LEU A 153 20.12 -10.96 28.39
N ARG A 154 20.45 -12.08 27.72
CA ARG A 154 21.37 -13.08 28.28
C ARG A 154 22.74 -12.51 28.60
N GLY A 155 23.21 -11.51 27.84
CA GLY A 155 24.48 -10.85 28.09
C GLY A 155 24.54 -10.07 29.41
N LEU A 156 23.39 -9.81 30.06
CA LEU A 156 23.29 -9.19 31.38
C LEU A 156 23.26 -10.21 32.53
N GLU A 157 23.20 -11.51 32.24
CA GLU A 157 23.25 -12.58 33.23
C GLU A 157 24.73 -12.89 33.54
N ARG A 158 25.14 -12.77 34.82
CA ARG A 158 26.55 -12.96 35.24
C ARG A 158 27.04 -14.40 35.03
N ASP A 159 26.16 -15.37 35.25
CA ASP A 159 26.48 -16.81 35.23
C ASP A 159 25.94 -17.51 33.96
N ALA A 160 25.50 -16.74 32.95
CA ALA A 160 25.00 -17.35 31.72
C ALA A 160 26.14 -17.99 30.93
N THR A 161 25.89 -19.22 30.46
CA THR A 161 26.76 -19.89 29.50
C THR A 161 26.99 -19.00 28.27
N PRO A 162 28.22 -18.96 27.73
CA PRO A 162 28.52 -18.16 26.54
C PRO A 162 27.53 -18.46 25.42
N THR A 163 26.86 -17.42 24.92
CA THR A 163 25.98 -17.55 23.77
C THR A 163 26.80 -17.88 22.52
N SER A 164 26.37 -18.88 21.74
CA SER A 164 27.07 -19.27 20.52
C SER A 164 27.08 -18.15 19.48
N ALA A 165 28.15 -18.08 18.68
CA ALA A 165 28.24 -17.13 17.57
C ALA A 165 27.07 -17.30 16.58
N ARG A 166 26.62 -18.54 16.35
CA ARG A 166 25.43 -18.85 15.54
C ARG A 166 24.18 -18.15 16.05
N LEU A 167 23.93 -18.14 17.37
CA LEU A 167 22.74 -17.48 17.92
C LEU A 167 22.82 -15.95 17.77
N TRP A 168 24.00 -15.35 17.94
CA TRP A 168 24.22 -13.93 17.68
C TRP A 168 24.04 -13.57 16.20
N PHE A 169 24.52 -14.41 15.28
CA PHE A 169 24.30 -14.24 13.85
C PHE A 169 22.81 -14.30 13.50
N VAL A 170 22.08 -15.31 14.01
CA VAL A 170 20.63 -15.45 13.79
C VAL A 170 19.87 -14.27 14.39
N ALA A 171 20.24 -13.81 15.59
CA ALA A 171 19.64 -12.62 16.20
C ALA A 171 19.87 -11.38 15.32
N GLY A 172 21.08 -11.22 14.78
CA GLY A 172 21.41 -10.19 13.80
C GLY A 172 20.55 -10.30 12.54
N LEU A 173 20.44 -11.50 11.96
CA LEU A 173 19.63 -11.78 10.78
C LEU A 173 18.18 -11.36 10.98
N VAL A 174 17.55 -11.79 12.09
CA VAL A 174 16.17 -11.40 12.43
C VAL A 174 16.05 -9.89 12.66
N TYR A 175 17.09 -9.25 13.23
CA TYR A 175 17.16 -7.79 13.32
C TYR A 175 17.15 -7.12 11.95
N GLY A 176 17.97 -7.61 11.04
CA GLY A 176 18.03 -7.13 9.65
C GLY A 176 16.70 -7.31 8.93
N LEU A 177 16.05 -8.48 9.12
CA LEU A 177 14.69 -8.72 8.61
C LEU A 177 13.66 -7.77 9.23
N GLY A 178 13.83 -7.38 10.50
CA GLY A 178 13.00 -6.36 11.15
C GLY A 178 13.16 -4.99 10.51
N VAL A 179 14.39 -4.56 10.24
CA VAL A 179 14.69 -3.30 9.52
C VAL A 179 14.12 -3.35 8.10
N TRP A 180 14.25 -4.49 7.42
CA TRP A 180 13.65 -4.69 6.11
C TRP A 180 12.13 -4.59 6.17
N ASN A 181 11.49 -5.27 7.12
CA ASN A 181 10.03 -5.30 7.25
C ASN A 181 9.42 -3.92 7.50
N SER A 182 9.95 -3.19 8.48
CA SER A 182 9.41 -1.89 8.88
C SER A 182 10.51 -0.96 9.37
N SER A 183 10.45 0.29 8.92
CA SER A 183 11.36 1.34 9.36
C SER A 183 11.25 1.67 10.85
N LEU A 184 10.11 1.35 11.49
CA LEU A 184 9.92 1.48 12.95
C LEU A 184 10.83 0.56 13.77
N ALA A 185 11.40 -0.48 13.16
CA ALA A 185 12.39 -1.31 13.81
C ALA A 185 13.64 -0.50 14.20
N ILE A 186 14.04 0.49 13.40
CA ILE A 186 15.25 1.31 13.63
C ILE A 186 15.20 2.05 14.98
N PRO A 187 14.18 2.89 15.29
CA PRO A 187 14.11 3.55 16.59
C PRO A 187 13.96 2.55 17.74
N ALA A 188 13.17 1.47 17.57
CA ALA A 188 13.05 0.43 18.60
C ALA A 188 14.43 -0.15 18.98
N PHE A 189 15.23 -0.47 17.96
CA PHE A 189 16.57 -1.01 18.11
C PHE A 189 17.56 -0.03 18.74
N ALA A 190 17.52 1.23 18.35
CA ALA A 190 18.32 2.28 18.99
C ALA A 190 17.99 2.40 20.49
N GLY A 191 16.69 2.38 20.82
CA GLY A 191 16.20 2.42 22.20
C GLY A 191 16.65 1.20 23.02
N MET A 192 16.50 -0.01 22.48
CA MET A 192 16.97 -1.24 23.12
C MET A 192 18.48 -1.21 23.36
N ALA A 193 19.26 -0.80 22.38
CA ALA A 193 20.72 -0.72 22.48
C ALA A 193 21.15 0.28 23.57
N GLY A 194 20.56 1.47 23.59
CA GLY A 194 20.79 2.46 24.65
C GLY A 194 20.45 1.92 26.03
N GLY A 195 19.32 1.21 26.16
CA GLY A 195 18.92 0.58 27.41
C GLY A 195 19.82 -0.59 27.83
N LEU A 196 20.33 -1.39 26.89
CA LEU A 196 21.30 -2.46 27.17
C LEU A 196 22.64 -1.90 27.66
N LEU A 197 23.13 -0.83 27.01
CA LEU A 197 24.33 -0.12 27.45
C LEU A 197 24.15 0.46 28.86
N GLY A 198 23.01 1.12 29.11
CA GLY A 198 22.65 1.65 30.43
C GLY A 198 22.50 0.55 31.50
N ALA A 199 22.09 -0.66 31.11
CA ALA A 199 22.02 -1.83 31.98
C ALA A 199 23.41 -2.46 32.24
N GLY A 200 24.47 -1.98 31.58
CA GLY A 200 25.85 -2.44 31.76
C GLY A 200 26.33 -3.48 30.75
N LEU A 201 25.57 -3.75 29.67
CA LEU A 201 26.06 -4.59 28.58
C LEU A 201 27.22 -3.88 27.88
N ARG A 202 28.37 -4.55 27.71
CA ARG A 202 29.50 -4.02 26.94
C ARG A 202 29.55 -4.67 25.56
N PRO A 203 29.83 -3.91 24.49
CA PRO A 203 30.10 -4.49 23.17
C PRO A 203 31.24 -5.50 23.24
N ARG A 204 31.15 -6.60 22.48
CA ARG A 204 32.13 -7.69 22.45
C ARG A 204 32.46 -8.05 21.01
N ARG A 205 33.44 -8.93 20.79
CA ARG A 205 33.75 -9.48 19.44
C ARG A 205 32.53 -10.08 18.73
N LEU A 206 31.58 -10.66 19.48
CA LEU A 206 30.32 -11.20 18.95
C LEU A 206 29.39 -10.12 18.35
N THR A 207 29.61 -8.85 18.65
CA THR A 207 28.91 -7.74 17.99
C THR A 207 29.18 -7.73 16.48
N VAL A 208 30.39 -8.09 16.03
CA VAL A 208 30.70 -8.19 14.59
C VAL A 208 29.88 -9.31 13.94
N VAL A 209 29.72 -10.45 14.61
CA VAL A 209 28.92 -11.59 14.13
C VAL A 209 27.44 -11.20 14.02
N PHE A 210 26.93 -10.48 15.01
CA PHE A 210 25.58 -9.91 14.98
C PHE A 210 25.41 -8.93 13.81
N LEU A 211 26.37 -8.01 13.60
CA LEU A 211 26.33 -7.04 12.50
C LEU A 211 26.34 -7.73 11.14
N GLY A 212 27.11 -8.82 10.98
CA GLY A 212 27.09 -9.62 9.76
C GLY A 212 25.71 -10.22 9.46
N GLY A 213 25.03 -10.75 10.49
CA GLY A 213 23.65 -11.20 10.36
C GLY A 213 22.70 -10.06 10.01
N LEU A 214 22.82 -8.91 10.68
CA LEU A 214 21.99 -7.73 10.43
C LEU A 214 22.10 -7.23 9.00
N VAL A 215 23.32 -7.10 8.47
CA VAL A 215 23.55 -6.70 7.08
C VAL A 215 22.93 -7.70 6.12
N LEU A 216 23.08 -9.01 6.39
CA LEU A 216 22.45 -10.04 5.55
C LEU A 216 20.92 -9.95 5.58
N GLY A 217 20.31 -9.77 6.75
CA GLY A 217 18.86 -9.65 6.90
C GLY A 217 18.28 -8.38 6.28
N ALA A 218 19.03 -7.28 6.30
CA ALA A 218 18.64 -6.01 5.69
C ALA A 218 19.01 -5.92 4.19
N SER A 219 19.72 -6.92 3.64
CA SER A 219 20.17 -6.91 2.25
C SER A 219 19.06 -6.74 1.20
N PRO A 220 17.80 -7.18 1.40
CA PRO A 220 16.73 -6.92 0.44
C PRO A 220 16.46 -5.42 0.21
N LEU A 221 16.72 -4.55 1.19
CA LEU A 221 16.64 -3.09 1.01
C LEU A 221 17.73 -2.56 0.08
N ALA A 222 18.95 -3.11 0.19
CA ALA A 222 20.05 -2.76 -0.72
C ALA A 222 19.75 -3.23 -2.15
N VAL A 223 19.18 -4.43 -2.29
CA VAL A 223 18.70 -4.95 -3.57
C VAL A 223 17.59 -4.05 -4.13
N ALA A 224 16.58 -3.70 -3.32
CA ALA A 224 15.50 -2.79 -3.72
C ALA A 224 16.03 -1.45 -4.26
N ARG A 225 17.05 -0.89 -3.61
CA ARG A 225 17.71 0.33 -4.06
C ARG A 225 18.48 0.15 -5.35
N ALA A 226 19.26 -0.93 -5.46
CA ALA A 226 20.08 -1.21 -6.63
C ALA A 226 19.24 -1.46 -7.90
N ILE A 227 18.00 -1.94 -7.74
CA ILE A 227 17.09 -2.25 -8.85
C ILE A 227 16.04 -1.14 -9.09
N GLY A 228 16.07 -0.05 -8.33
CA GLY A 228 15.09 1.04 -8.43
C GLY A 228 13.70 0.71 -7.90
N ALA A 229 13.52 -0.41 -7.20
CA ALA A 229 12.23 -0.82 -6.62
C ALA A 229 11.86 -0.03 -5.36
N SER A 230 12.85 0.46 -4.60
CA SER A 230 12.62 1.54 -3.64
C SER A 230 12.58 2.84 -4.44
N GLY A 231 11.42 3.47 -4.56
CA GLY A 231 11.20 4.68 -5.38
C GLY A 231 12.44 5.58 -5.44
N SER A 232 13.00 5.72 -6.65
CA SER A 232 14.28 6.40 -6.89
C SER A 232 14.24 7.90 -6.58
N THR A 233 13.07 8.46 -6.30
CA THR A 233 12.91 9.73 -5.59
C THR A 233 13.01 9.46 -4.10
N VAL A 234 14.26 9.52 -3.62
CA VAL A 234 14.79 9.45 -2.24
C VAL A 234 13.92 10.10 -1.14
N VAL A 235 12.94 10.93 -1.52
CA VAL A 235 12.02 11.60 -0.62
C VAL A 235 11.12 10.63 0.16
N THR A 236 10.64 9.50 -0.34
CA THR A 236 9.56 8.74 0.35
C THR A 236 10.02 7.80 1.46
N ALA A 237 11.10 7.03 1.26
CA ALA A 237 11.68 6.17 2.30
C ALA A 237 12.44 6.97 3.36
N ALA A 238 13.13 8.06 2.96
CA ALA A 238 13.63 9.05 3.91
C ALA A 238 12.44 9.70 4.64
N SER A 239 11.43 10.23 3.95
CA SER A 239 10.25 10.88 4.57
C SER A 239 9.50 10.00 5.56
N ALA A 240 9.47 8.67 5.42
CA ALA A 240 8.83 7.81 6.41
C ALA A 240 9.53 7.86 7.80
N VAL A 241 10.85 8.08 7.84
CA VAL A 241 11.68 8.12 9.07
C VAL A 241 12.17 9.54 9.40
N THR A 242 12.29 10.41 8.39
CA THR A 242 12.88 11.75 8.47
C THR A 242 11.86 12.87 8.31
N ALA A 243 10.56 12.57 8.10
CA ALA A 243 9.52 13.58 8.22
C ALA A 243 9.30 13.92 9.70
N MET A 244 10.31 14.52 10.32
CA MET A 244 10.22 15.04 11.66
C MET A 244 9.31 16.27 11.66
N ARG A 245 8.47 16.37 12.69
CA ARG A 245 7.70 17.57 12.99
C ARG A 245 8.68 18.72 13.22
N PRO A 246 8.40 19.91 12.68
CA PRO A 246 9.15 21.09 13.08
C PRO A 246 9.00 21.31 14.58
N ARG A 247 10.00 21.94 15.21
CA ARG A 247 10.10 22.08 16.68
C ARG A 247 8.84 22.65 17.34
N TRP A 248 8.17 23.60 16.68
CA TRP A 248 6.94 24.21 17.19
C TRP A 248 5.73 23.27 17.24
N LEU A 249 5.78 22.10 16.57
CA LEU A 249 4.75 21.05 16.63
C LEU A 249 5.13 19.88 17.54
N TRP A 250 6.21 19.98 18.33
CA TRP A 250 6.59 18.89 19.24
C TRP A 250 5.60 18.73 20.41
N LEU A 251 5.07 19.83 20.93
CA LEU A 251 4.05 19.79 21.98
C LEU A 251 2.75 19.14 21.47
N SER A 252 2.33 19.44 20.25
CA SER A 252 1.19 18.74 19.64
C SER A 252 1.50 17.27 19.42
N GLY A 253 2.73 16.92 19.04
CA GLY A 253 3.16 15.52 18.92
C GLY A 253 3.10 14.74 20.23
N LEU A 254 3.45 15.37 21.35
CA LEU A 254 3.29 14.79 22.69
C LEU A 254 1.82 14.67 23.09
N SER A 255 0.99 15.65 22.74
CA SER A 255 -0.46 15.57 22.93
C SER A 255 -1.06 14.40 22.14
N ASP A 256 -0.68 14.25 20.87
CA ASP A 256 -1.15 13.16 20.00
C ASP A 256 -0.70 11.80 20.55
N LEU A 257 0.53 11.70 21.05
CA LEU A 257 1.02 10.51 21.74
C LEU A 257 0.17 10.18 22.97
N GLY A 258 -0.19 11.19 23.78
CA GLY A 258 -1.06 11.02 24.94
C GLY A 258 -2.42 10.44 24.56
N HIS A 259 -3.06 11.00 23.53
CA HIS A 259 -4.34 10.52 23.00
C HIS A 259 -4.24 9.09 22.46
N ALA A 260 -3.22 8.82 21.64
CA ALA A 260 -3.00 7.47 21.09
C ALA A 260 -2.71 6.45 22.21
N ALA A 261 -1.96 6.82 23.24
CA ALA A 261 -1.66 5.96 24.39
C ALA A 261 -2.92 5.57 25.20
N VAL A 262 -3.90 6.47 25.31
CA VAL A 262 -5.19 6.20 25.97
C VAL A 262 -5.91 5.03 25.27
N GLY A 263 -5.99 5.04 23.94
CA GLY A 263 -6.58 3.94 23.18
C GLY A 263 -5.70 2.68 23.16
N LEU A 264 -4.38 2.83 23.01
CA LEU A 264 -3.41 1.74 22.99
C LEU A 264 -3.52 0.84 24.23
N PHE A 265 -3.62 1.46 25.41
CA PHE A 265 -3.68 0.75 26.69
C PHE A 265 -5.10 0.46 27.18
N GLY A 266 -6.13 0.76 26.39
CA GLY A 266 -7.52 0.44 26.70
C GLY A 266 -8.18 1.33 27.77
N LEU A 267 -7.63 2.52 28.04
CA LEU A 267 -8.29 3.52 28.88
C LEU A 267 -9.53 4.11 28.19
N GLN A 268 -9.52 4.08 26.86
CA GLN A 268 -10.67 4.21 25.98
C GLN A 268 -10.64 3.01 25.03
N VAL A 269 -11.79 2.58 24.48
CA VAL A 269 -11.86 1.41 23.60
C VAL A 269 -11.83 1.85 22.14
N PRO A 270 -10.75 1.62 21.38
CA PRO A 270 -10.73 1.79 19.94
C PRO A 270 -11.71 0.85 19.26
N LEU A 271 -12.58 1.38 18.39
CA LEU A 271 -13.51 0.55 17.62
C LEU A 271 -12.99 0.27 16.19
N VAL A 272 -12.01 1.05 15.74
CA VAL A 272 -11.26 0.87 14.50
C VAL A 272 -9.76 1.00 14.76
N VAL A 273 -8.93 0.31 13.97
CA VAL A 273 -7.47 0.26 14.15
C VAL A 273 -6.85 1.65 14.12
N ASP A 274 -7.24 2.45 13.14
CA ASP A 274 -6.93 3.88 13.08
C ASP A 274 -8.22 4.64 12.74
N GLY A 275 -8.47 5.74 13.44
CA GLY A 275 -9.69 6.53 13.28
C GLY A 275 -10.30 6.96 14.60
N PRO A 276 -11.21 7.95 14.57
CA PRO A 276 -11.76 8.59 15.76
C PRO A 276 -12.82 7.75 16.50
N GLU A 277 -13.25 6.61 15.96
CA GLU A 277 -14.29 5.79 16.56
C GLU A 277 -13.78 5.11 17.84
N ARG A 278 -14.40 5.51 18.95
CA ARG A 278 -14.03 5.11 20.30
C ARG A 278 -15.26 4.90 21.16
N ALA A 279 -15.21 3.93 22.08
CA ALA A 279 -16.18 3.80 23.16
C ALA A 279 -15.55 4.17 24.52
N ALA A 280 -16.33 4.84 25.36
CA ALA A 280 -15.92 5.18 26.72
C ALA A 280 -16.16 3.99 27.67
N LEU A 281 -15.23 3.78 28.60
CA LEU A 281 -15.43 2.89 29.73
C LEU A 281 -15.98 3.68 30.94
N PRO A 282 -16.64 3.01 31.90
CA PRO A 282 -17.03 3.64 33.14
C PRO A 282 -15.82 4.30 33.85
N ALA A 283 -15.96 5.54 34.31
CA ALA A 283 -14.85 6.29 34.92
C ALA A 283 -14.11 5.53 36.05
N PRO A 284 -14.78 4.77 36.94
CA PRO A 284 -14.07 3.94 37.94
C PRO A 284 -13.18 2.87 37.32
N ALA A 285 -13.59 2.27 36.19
CA ALA A 285 -12.81 1.27 35.48
C ALA A 285 -11.58 1.90 34.81
N VAL A 286 -11.74 3.08 34.20
CA VAL A 286 -10.63 3.86 33.62
C VAL A 286 -9.62 4.26 34.69
N LEU A 287 -10.09 4.75 35.84
CA LEU A 287 -9.24 5.11 36.96
C LEU A 287 -8.49 3.89 37.52
N ALA A 288 -9.19 2.77 37.75
CA ALA A 288 -8.59 1.53 38.20
C ALA A 288 -7.52 1.03 37.23
N LEU A 289 -7.81 1.05 35.93
CA LEU A 289 -6.86 0.65 34.88
C LEU A 289 -5.64 1.57 34.84
N GLY A 290 -5.85 2.88 34.82
CA GLY A 290 -4.79 3.87 34.78
C GLY A 290 -3.85 3.76 35.97
N VAL A 291 -4.40 3.73 37.19
CA VAL A 291 -3.61 3.55 38.42
C VAL A 291 -2.92 2.18 38.42
N GLY A 292 -3.63 1.12 38.05
CA GLY A 292 -3.10 -0.23 38.03
C GLY A 292 -1.93 -0.39 37.06
N LEU A 293 -2.05 0.14 35.85
CA LEU A 293 -0.96 0.15 34.86
C LEU A 293 0.23 0.98 35.33
N VAL A 294 0.01 2.20 35.85
CA VAL A 294 1.10 3.06 36.34
C VAL A 294 1.87 2.36 37.46
N VAL A 295 1.17 1.79 38.44
CA VAL A 295 1.80 1.06 39.56
C VAL A 295 2.54 -0.18 39.06
N ALA A 296 1.92 -0.99 38.19
CA ALA A 296 2.57 -2.19 37.64
C ALA A 296 3.82 -1.83 36.81
N LEU A 297 3.75 -0.82 35.95
CA LEU A 297 4.88 -0.37 35.15
C LEU A 297 6.00 0.22 36.01
N ALA A 298 5.67 1.04 37.02
CA ALA A 298 6.65 1.61 37.94
C ALA A 298 7.38 0.53 38.73
N LEU A 299 6.63 -0.43 39.30
CA LEU A 299 7.20 -1.58 39.99
C LEU A 299 8.04 -2.45 39.03
N GLY A 300 7.63 -2.60 37.78
CA GLY A 300 8.37 -3.34 36.75
C GLY A 300 9.70 -2.67 36.36
N ALA A 301 9.66 -1.35 36.20
CA ALA A 301 10.76 -0.50 35.78
C ALA A 301 11.88 -0.36 36.82
N TRP A 302 11.64 -0.74 38.08
CA TRP A 302 12.58 -0.61 39.21
C TRP A 302 13.81 -1.54 39.15
N SER A 303 14.31 -1.89 37.97
CA SER A 303 15.57 -2.64 37.89
C SER A 303 16.37 -2.20 36.67
N ARG A 304 17.70 -2.22 36.78
CA ARG A 304 18.57 -1.92 35.64
C ARG A 304 18.32 -2.85 34.44
N ARG A 305 17.88 -4.09 34.69
CA ARG A 305 17.48 -5.04 33.65
C ARG A 305 16.24 -4.64 32.86
N ALA A 306 15.45 -3.68 33.36
CA ALA A 306 14.29 -3.12 32.66
C ALA A 306 14.66 -2.04 31.63
N LEU A 307 15.86 -1.45 31.72
CA LEU A 307 16.29 -0.35 30.85
C LEU A 307 16.18 -0.65 29.34
N PRO A 308 16.47 -1.85 28.82
CA PRO A 308 16.25 -2.18 27.41
C PRO A 308 14.78 -2.09 26.98
N LEU A 309 13.85 -2.49 27.84
CA LEU A 309 12.41 -2.41 27.57
C LEU A 309 11.91 -0.97 27.64
N LEU A 310 12.39 -0.19 28.61
CA LEU A 310 12.10 1.24 28.72
C LEU A 310 12.65 2.01 27.52
N GLY A 311 13.88 1.72 27.10
CA GLY A 311 14.49 2.32 25.92
C GLY A 311 13.72 1.99 24.63
N TRP A 312 13.29 0.73 24.47
CA TRP A 312 12.42 0.33 23.36
C TRP A 312 11.12 1.15 23.34
N ALA A 313 10.38 1.17 24.44
CA ALA A 313 9.11 1.89 24.54
C ALA A 313 9.28 3.40 24.29
N ALA A 314 10.29 4.01 24.93
CA ALA A 314 10.57 5.44 24.82
C ALA A 314 10.98 5.84 23.39
N ALA A 315 11.78 5.02 22.70
CA ALA A 315 12.21 5.33 21.34
C ALA A 315 11.06 5.25 20.32
N LEU A 316 10.15 4.28 20.46
CA LEU A 316 8.94 4.21 19.62
C LEU A 316 7.98 5.37 19.93
N ALA A 317 7.74 5.68 21.21
CA ALA A 317 6.93 6.81 21.62
C ALA A 317 7.51 8.15 21.11
N GLY A 318 8.83 8.31 21.18
CA GLY A 318 9.54 9.47 20.64
C GLY A 318 9.44 9.57 19.13
N ALA A 319 9.64 8.46 18.40
CA ALA A 319 9.46 8.41 16.95
C ALA A 319 8.03 8.78 16.53
N PHE A 320 7.04 8.31 17.28
CA PHE A 320 5.64 8.68 17.07
C PHE A 320 5.39 10.17 17.31
N ALA A 321 5.80 10.71 18.46
CA ALA A 321 5.58 12.12 18.80
C ALA A 321 6.31 13.07 17.84
N LEU A 322 7.46 12.66 17.32
CA LEU A 322 8.26 13.48 16.40
C LEU A 322 7.88 13.30 14.93
N SER A 323 7.04 12.34 14.55
CA SER A 323 6.71 12.10 13.13
C SER A 323 5.59 13.00 12.62
N ARG A 324 5.71 13.49 11.37
CA ARG A 324 4.63 14.19 10.65
C ARG A 324 3.57 13.25 10.09
N ARG A 325 3.82 11.93 10.10
CA ARG A 325 2.92 10.91 9.55
C ARG A 325 2.01 10.26 10.59
N THR A 326 2.14 10.67 11.84
CA THR A 326 1.37 10.17 12.97
C THR A 326 0.48 11.29 13.48
N GLY A 327 -0.75 10.96 13.83
CA GLY A 327 -1.70 11.79 14.55
C GLY A 327 -2.32 11.02 15.72
N PRO A 328 -3.24 11.64 16.48
CA PRO A 328 -3.83 11.04 17.68
C PRO A 328 -4.57 9.73 17.41
N GLU A 329 -4.99 9.50 16.16
CA GLU A 329 -5.76 8.32 15.76
C GLU A 329 -4.95 7.22 15.07
N ASP A 330 -3.64 7.40 14.86
CA ASP A 330 -2.77 6.43 14.17
C ASP A 330 -2.12 5.41 15.11
N LEU A 331 -2.92 4.76 15.96
CA LEU A 331 -2.45 3.89 17.04
C LEU A 331 -1.55 2.75 16.55
N ARG A 332 -1.69 2.31 15.28
CA ARG A 332 -0.95 1.15 14.75
C ARG A 332 0.55 1.34 14.81
N TYR A 333 1.04 2.58 14.70
CA TYR A 333 2.48 2.88 14.75
C TYR A 333 3.06 2.76 16.17
N LEU A 334 2.22 2.74 17.21
CA LEU A 334 2.60 2.47 18.59
C LEU A 334 2.40 1.00 18.99
N TYR A 335 1.89 0.14 18.09
CA TYR A 335 1.59 -1.24 18.44
C TYR A 335 2.79 -2.00 19.03
N GLY A 336 4.01 -1.69 18.56
CA GLY A 336 5.25 -2.25 19.09
C GLY A 336 5.55 -1.97 20.56
N VAL A 337 4.89 -0.97 21.18
CA VAL A 337 5.04 -0.63 22.60
C VAL A 337 4.37 -1.67 23.52
N HIS A 338 3.41 -2.47 23.03
CA HIS A 338 2.76 -3.50 23.85
C HIS A 338 3.75 -4.52 24.41
N ALA A 339 4.70 -4.99 23.59
CA ALA A 339 5.67 -6.01 24.02
C ALA A 339 6.49 -5.57 25.24
N PRO A 340 7.19 -4.41 25.25
CA PRO A 340 7.90 -3.95 26.44
C PRO A 340 6.96 -3.56 27.58
N ALA A 341 5.81 -2.94 27.32
CA ALA A 341 4.89 -2.51 28.36
C ALA A 341 4.27 -3.70 29.13
N LEU A 342 3.77 -4.73 28.42
CA LEU A 342 3.21 -5.93 29.04
C LEU A 342 4.27 -6.73 29.80
N ALA A 343 5.50 -6.79 29.28
CA ALA A 343 6.60 -7.42 29.99
C ALA A 343 6.90 -6.70 31.31
N LEU A 344 6.98 -5.36 31.31
CA LEU A 344 7.19 -4.57 32.52
C LEU A 344 6.02 -4.68 33.50
N ALA A 345 4.78 -4.59 33.03
CA ALA A 345 3.59 -4.74 33.86
C ALA A 345 3.54 -6.13 34.54
N GLY A 346 3.89 -7.20 33.81
CA GLY A 346 4.00 -8.55 34.37
C GLY A 346 5.09 -8.68 35.42
N VAL A 347 6.24 -8.01 35.25
CA VAL A 347 7.28 -7.91 36.30
C VAL A 347 6.73 -7.19 37.53
N GLY A 348 6.02 -6.08 37.35
CA GLY A 348 5.39 -5.33 38.44
C GLY A 348 4.36 -6.15 39.21
N LEU A 349 3.48 -6.86 38.51
CA LEU A 349 2.50 -7.76 39.11
C LEU A 349 3.16 -8.88 39.93
N ALA A 350 4.19 -9.52 39.38
CA ALA A 350 4.91 -10.56 40.10
C ALA A 350 5.56 -10.03 41.38
N ARG A 351 6.16 -8.83 41.32
CA ARG A 351 6.73 -8.15 42.50
C ARG A 351 5.64 -7.82 43.53
N ALA A 352 4.54 -7.21 43.11
CA ALA A 352 3.39 -6.91 43.96
C ALA A 352 2.83 -8.17 44.63
N TRP A 353 2.71 -9.27 43.88
CA TRP A 353 2.26 -10.56 44.39
C TRP A 353 3.21 -11.14 45.44
N THR A 354 4.52 -11.06 45.21
CA THR A 354 5.54 -11.52 46.17
C THR A 354 5.58 -10.65 47.42
N PHE A 355 5.31 -9.34 47.30
CA PHE A 355 5.23 -8.42 48.42
C PHE A 355 4.01 -8.72 49.29
N ARG A 356 2.81 -8.66 48.69
CA ARG A 356 1.54 -9.03 49.34
C ARG A 356 0.57 -9.59 48.30
N ARG A 357 0.19 -10.87 48.43
CA ARG A 357 -0.72 -11.54 47.48
C ARG A 357 -2.02 -10.77 47.23
N PRO A 358 -2.73 -10.23 48.24
CA PRO A 358 -3.94 -9.43 48.00
C PRO A 358 -3.68 -8.18 47.16
N PHE A 359 -2.52 -7.54 47.33
CA PHE A 359 -2.11 -6.38 46.53
C PHE A 359 -1.84 -6.76 45.08
N GLY A 360 -1.10 -7.86 44.85
CA GLY A 360 -0.90 -8.38 43.50
C GLY A 360 -2.21 -8.80 42.81
N ALA A 361 -3.14 -9.40 43.55
CA ALA A 361 -4.47 -9.76 43.06
C ALA A 361 -5.30 -8.52 42.68
N ALA A 362 -5.37 -7.53 43.58
CA ALA A 362 -6.08 -6.28 43.33
C ALA A 362 -5.49 -5.53 42.13
N LEU A 363 -4.16 -5.49 42.01
CA LEU A 363 -3.47 -4.87 40.88
C LEU A 363 -3.77 -5.61 39.56
N GLY A 364 -3.79 -6.94 39.58
CA GLY A 364 -4.17 -7.75 38.42
C GLY A 364 -5.62 -7.50 37.99
N LEU A 365 -6.56 -7.52 38.94
CA LEU A 365 -7.98 -7.25 38.70
C LEU A 365 -8.22 -5.84 38.18
N ALA A 366 -7.52 -4.84 38.71
CA ALA A 366 -7.59 -3.45 38.26
C ALA A 366 -7.19 -3.28 36.78
N ILE A 367 -6.41 -4.20 36.21
CA ILE A 367 -6.01 -4.19 34.80
C ILE A 367 -6.94 -5.05 33.94
N VAL A 368 -7.15 -6.32 34.31
CA VAL A 368 -7.86 -7.27 33.45
C VAL A 368 -9.36 -7.03 33.40
N VAL A 369 -9.98 -6.54 34.47
CA VAL A 369 -11.44 -6.27 34.48
C VAL A 369 -11.80 -5.14 33.50
N PRO A 370 -11.15 -3.95 33.54
CA PRO A 370 -11.41 -2.91 32.54
C PRO A 370 -11.11 -3.34 31.10
N TRP A 371 -10.04 -4.10 30.85
CA TRP A 371 -9.78 -4.66 29.53
C TRP A 371 -10.88 -5.62 29.08
N GLY A 372 -11.38 -6.50 29.96
CA GLY A 372 -12.49 -7.39 29.66
C GLY A 372 -13.79 -6.63 29.32
N LEU A 373 -14.06 -5.51 30.01
CA LEU A 373 -15.16 -4.62 29.64
C LEU A 373 -14.96 -4.01 28.26
N GLY A 374 -13.73 -3.57 27.95
CA GLY A 374 -13.41 -3.03 26.63
C GLY A 374 -13.54 -4.05 25.50
N GLU A 375 -13.11 -5.28 25.71
CA GLU A 375 -13.30 -6.40 24.76
C GLU A 375 -14.78 -6.69 24.53
N ARG A 376 -15.60 -6.65 25.58
CA ARG A 376 -17.06 -6.80 25.44
C ARG A 376 -17.67 -5.67 24.60
N GLU A 377 -17.26 -4.43 24.81
CA GLU A 377 -17.74 -3.31 23.98
C GLU A 377 -17.27 -3.44 22.52
N LEU A 378 -16.05 -3.93 22.31
CA LEU A 378 -15.53 -4.19 20.96
C LEU A 378 -16.35 -5.26 20.23
N VAL A 379 -16.59 -6.39 20.88
CA VAL A 379 -17.44 -7.47 20.35
C VAL A 379 -18.85 -6.94 20.06
N ARG A 380 -19.43 -6.16 20.98
CA ARG A 380 -20.75 -5.56 20.81
C ARG A 380 -20.80 -4.64 19.59
N ALA A 381 -19.80 -3.77 19.43
CA ALA A 381 -19.72 -2.84 18.31
C ALA A 381 -19.55 -3.58 16.98
N TRP A 382 -18.66 -4.57 16.91
CA TRP A 382 -18.42 -5.35 15.69
C TRP A 382 -19.53 -6.36 15.37
N SER A 383 -20.35 -6.73 16.36
CA SER A 383 -21.57 -7.51 16.12
C SER A 383 -22.69 -6.70 15.48
N ASP A 384 -22.64 -5.36 15.54
CA ASP A 384 -23.58 -4.48 14.83
C ASP A 384 -23.16 -4.35 13.35
N PRO A 385 -23.95 -4.90 12.40
CA PRO A 385 -23.62 -4.82 10.98
C PRO A 385 -23.48 -3.38 10.47
N ALA A 386 -24.26 -2.43 11.02
CA ALA A 386 -24.21 -1.03 10.61
C ALA A 386 -22.89 -0.38 11.04
N HIS A 387 -22.41 -0.71 12.24
CA HIS A 387 -21.08 -0.31 12.69
C HIS A 387 -19.99 -0.94 11.84
N ALA A 388 -20.01 -2.28 11.66
CA ALA A 388 -19.02 -3.00 10.89
C ALA A 388 -18.88 -2.45 9.47
N VAL A 389 -19.98 -2.23 8.75
CA VAL A 389 -19.97 -1.63 7.41
C VAL A 389 -19.34 -0.23 7.41
N ARG A 390 -19.73 0.62 8.39
CA ARG A 390 -19.25 2.00 8.47
C ARG A 390 -17.75 2.11 8.74
N VAL A 391 -17.22 1.28 9.65
CA VAL A 391 -15.81 1.39 10.08
C VAL A 391 -14.88 0.52 9.25
N TRP A 392 -15.34 -0.65 8.78
CA TRP A 392 -14.55 -1.52 7.93
C TRP A 392 -14.39 -0.90 6.55
N GLN A 393 -15.45 -0.30 5.99
CA GLN A 393 -15.45 0.31 4.66
C GLN A 393 -14.99 -0.65 3.56
N VAL A 394 -15.29 -1.95 3.73
CA VAL A 394 -14.96 -3.02 2.80
C VAL A 394 -16.26 -3.67 2.32
N PRO A 395 -17.07 -2.99 1.47
CA PRO A 395 -18.27 -3.58 0.88
C PRO A 395 -17.95 -4.84 0.07
N SER A 396 -18.98 -5.67 -0.16
CA SER A 396 -18.85 -6.88 -0.98
C SER A 396 -18.51 -6.49 -2.42
N ILE A 397 -17.48 -7.13 -2.97
CA ILE A 397 -17.09 -6.97 -4.38
C ILE A 397 -17.64 -8.09 -5.27
N ASP A 398 -18.47 -8.99 -4.73
CA ASP A 398 -19.03 -10.09 -5.53
C ASP A 398 -19.96 -9.59 -6.65
N PRO A 399 -20.83 -8.57 -6.43
CA PRO A 399 -21.62 -8.01 -7.52
C PRO A 399 -20.78 -7.43 -8.66
N PRO A 400 -19.83 -6.49 -8.44
CA PRO A 400 -19.01 -5.99 -9.55
C PRO A 400 -18.12 -7.08 -10.16
N LEU A 401 -17.59 -8.04 -9.38
CA LEU A 401 -16.84 -9.16 -9.94
C LEU A 401 -17.67 -10.00 -10.93
N ARG A 402 -18.91 -10.33 -10.58
CA ARG A 402 -19.81 -11.05 -11.48
C ARG A 402 -20.15 -10.25 -12.72
N ALA A 403 -20.36 -8.93 -12.60
CA ALA A 403 -20.59 -8.06 -13.74
C ALA A 403 -19.38 -8.04 -14.70
N LEU A 404 -18.15 -7.91 -14.15
CA LEU A 404 -16.91 -7.96 -14.95
C LEU A 404 -16.75 -9.32 -15.64
N GLN A 405 -16.92 -10.42 -14.91
CA GLN A 405 -16.80 -11.78 -15.46
C GLN A 405 -17.87 -12.06 -16.53
N GLY A 406 -19.12 -11.67 -16.28
CA GLY A 406 -20.22 -11.82 -17.23
C GLY A 406 -20.02 -11.01 -18.52
N ALA A 407 -19.36 -9.86 -18.41
CA ALA A 407 -18.98 -9.03 -19.55
C ALA A 407 -17.66 -9.48 -20.24
N GLY A 408 -16.99 -10.50 -19.72
CA GLY A 408 -15.67 -10.92 -20.20
C GLY A 408 -14.57 -9.87 -20.00
N VAL A 409 -14.77 -8.95 -19.05
CA VAL A 409 -13.78 -7.93 -18.69
C VAL A 409 -12.64 -8.58 -17.94
N ARG A 410 -11.43 -8.19 -18.31
CA ARG A 410 -10.19 -8.87 -17.94
C ARG A 410 -9.23 -7.98 -17.18
N SER A 411 -9.34 -6.66 -17.36
CA SER A 411 -8.71 -5.69 -16.50
C SER A 411 -9.66 -4.55 -16.12
N THR A 412 -9.38 -3.92 -14.98
CA THR A 412 -10.18 -2.78 -14.51
C THR A 412 -9.37 -1.79 -13.69
N TYR A 413 -9.82 -0.54 -13.68
CA TYR A 413 -9.38 0.45 -12.70
C TYR A 413 -10.32 0.48 -11.50
N ALA A 414 -9.76 0.50 -10.31
CA ALA A 414 -10.50 0.60 -9.06
C ALA A 414 -9.69 1.39 -8.03
N SER A 415 -10.36 2.00 -7.05
CA SER A 415 -9.63 2.73 -6.00
C SER A 415 -8.72 1.81 -5.18
N LEU A 416 -7.78 2.40 -4.46
CA LEU A 416 -6.83 1.75 -3.57
C LEU A 416 -7.53 0.73 -2.67
N GLN A 417 -8.72 1.03 -2.17
CA GLN A 417 -9.46 0.14 -1.26
C GLN A 417 -9.97 -1.16 -1.94
N PHE A 418 -10.01 -1.22 -3.26
CA PHE A 418 -10.67 -2.31 -4.00
C PHE A 418 -9.77 -3.02 -5.02
N ALA A 419 -8.79 -2.34 -5.61
CA ALA A 419 -7.97 -2.91 -6.69
C ALA A 419 -7.26 -4.22 -6.29
N GLY A 420 -6.61 -4.25 -5.12
CA GLY A 420 -5.98 -5.48 -4.63
C GLY A 420 -6.99 -6.58 -4.36
N ARG A 421 -8.18 -6.24 -3.82
CA ARG A 421 -9.22 -7.20 -3.50
C ARG A 421 -9.84 -7.83 -4.75
N ILE A 422 -10.18 -7.02 -5.77
CA ILE A 422 -10.74 -7.50 -7.04
C ILE A 422 -9.78 -8.51 -7.69
N THR A 423 -8.49 -8.20 -7.70
CA THR A 423 -7.47 -9.11 -8.25
C THR A 423 -7.34 -10.39 -7.41
N LEU A 424 -7.39 -10.28 -6.08
CA LEU A 424 -7.22 -11.43 -5.18
C LEU A 424 -8.43 -12.38 -5.25
N GLU A 425 -9.63 -11.85 -5.10
CA GLU A 425 -10.88 -12.63 -5.04
C GLU A 425 -11.26 -13.21 -6.40
N SER A 426 -10.88 -12.57 -7.51
CA SER A 426 -11.01 -13.17 -8.84
C SER A 426 -9.96 -14.24 -9.16
N GLY A 427 -9.04 -14.54 -8.23
CA GLY A 427 -7.94 -15.48 -8.50
C GLY A 427 -6.90 -14.96 -9.52
N GLY A 428 -7.00 -13.70 -9.94
CA GLY A 428 -6.22 -13.12 -11.03
C GLY A 428 -6.90 -13.17 -12.39
N ASP A 429 -8.15 -13.65 -12.48
CA ASP A 429 -8.93 -13.63 -13.73
C ASP A 429 -9.19 -12.18 -14.16
N VAL A 430 -9.55 -11.33 -13.20
CA VAL A 430 -9.70 -9.88 -13.38
C VAL A 430 -8.54 -9.17 -12.71
N ILE A 431 -7.67 -8.56 -13.51
CA ILE A 431 -6.55 -7.77 -13.01
C ILE A 431 -7.01 -6.35 -12.74
N ALA A 432 -6.97 -5.90 -11.50
CA ALA A 432 -7.36 -4.55 -11.11
C ALA A 432 -6.18 -3.73 -10.62
N SER A 433 -6.10 -2.49 -11.09
CA SER A 433 -5.10 -1.51 -10.65
C SER A 433 -5.75 -0.18 -10.29
N GLN A 434 -5.03 0.65 -9.56
CA GLN A 434 -5.45 2.03 -9.38
C GLN A 434 -5.27 2.83 -10.67
N ALA A 435 -6.05 3.90 -10.81
CA ALA A 435 -5.89 4.86 -11.90
C ALA A 435 -4.55 5.62 -11.79
N TRP A 436 -4.19 5.95 -10.55
CA TRP A 436 -2.94 6.55 -10.10
C TRP A 436 -2.74 6.17 -8.64
N ASN A 437 -1.53 6.28 -8.11
CA ASN A 437 -1.26 5.88 -6.74
C ASN A 437 -1.90 6.88 -5.75
N GLU A 438 -3.06 6.53 -5.21
CA GLU A 438 -3.81 7.37 -4.27
C GLU A 438 -3.11 7.53 -2.92
N ARG A 439 -2.16 6.64 -2.59
CA ARG A 439 -1.41 6.67 -1.34
C ARG A 439 -0.14 7.52 -1.47
N ILE A 440 0.54 7.41 -2.60
CA ILE A 440 1.81 8.08 -2.88
C ILE A 440 1.77 8.54 -4.35
N PRO A 441 1.22 9.72 -4.63
CA PRO A 441 1.13 10.21 -6.01
C PRO A 441 2.49 10.23 -6.71
N GLY A 442 2.52 9.80 -7.97
CA GLY A 442 3.74 9.66 -8.77
C GLY A 442 4.57 8.40 -8.49
N ASP A 443 4.26 7.66 -7.42
CA ASP A 443 4.90 6.36 -7.21
C ASP A 443 4.26 5.28 -8.11
N PRO A 444 5.07 4.31 -8.54
CA PRO A 444 4.63 3.25 -9.43
C PRO A 444 3.51 2.38 -8.85
N LEU A 445 2.69 1.81 -9.74
CA LEU A 445 1.58 0.92 -9.40
C LEU A 445 1.76 -0.48 -9.97
N ARG A 446 1.49 -1.48 -9.15
CA ARG A 446 1.34 -2.87 -9.63
C ARG A 446 0.13 -2.99 -10.55
N PHE A 447 0.24 -3.80 -11.60
CA PHE A 447 -0.82 -4.13 -12.56
C PHE A 447 -1.33 -2.98 -13.44
N ARG A 448 -0.69 -1.80 -13.36
CA ARG A 448 -1.13 -0.61 -14.09
C ARG A 448 -1.05 -0.83 -15.59
N ASP A 449 0.00 -1.48 -16.05
CA ASP A 449 0.26 -1.69 -17.47
C ASP A 449 -0.68 -2.70 -18.08
N GLU A 450 -1.04 -3.74 -17.35
CA GLU A 450 -2.02 -4.72 -17.78
C GLU A 450 -3.38 -4.04 -17.97
N ALA A 451 -3.80 -3.18 -17.04
CA ALA A 451 -5.02 -2.39 -17.23
C ALA A 451 -4.89 -1.37 -18.38
N ASP A 452 -3.72 -0.74 -18.52
CA ASP A 452 -3.40 0.17 -19.63
C ASP A 452 -3.10 -0.53 -20.97
N LEU A 453 -3.08 -1.86 -21.06
CA LEU A 453 -2.93 -2.57 -22.33
C LEU A 453 -4.20 -3.28 -22.75
N ASP A 454 -5.11 -3.47 -21.81
CA ASP A 454 -6.45 -3.95 -22.11
C ASP A 454 -7.12 -2.99 -23.11
N PRO A 455 -7.69 -3.49 -24.23
CA PRO A 455 -8.52 -2.69 -25.13
C PRO A 455 -9.92 -2.41 -24.59
N ARG A 456 -10.35 -3.12 -23.53
CA ARG A 456 -11.67 -2.96 -22.92
C ARG A 456 -11.60 -2.95 -21.39
N PRO A 457 -10.73 -2.12 -20.77
CA PRO A 457 -10.68 -2.03 -19.32
C PRO A 457 -12.00 -1.42 -18.83
N ALA A 458 -12.53 -1.96 -17.73
CA ALA A 458 -13.64 -1.34 -17.02
C ALA A 458 -13.14 -0.40 -15.93
N TRP A 459 -14.04 0.39 -15.35
CA TRP A 459 -13.82 1.08 -14.08
C TRP A 459 -14.83 0.60 -13.06
N VAL A 460 -14.37 0.21 -11.86
CA VAL A 460 -15.21 -0.15 -10.73
C VAL A 460 -15.08 0.93 -9.67
N LEU A 461 -16.14 1.71 -9.50
CA LEU A 461 -16.13 2.88 -8.63
C LEU A 461 -17.20 2.79 -7.57
N HIS A 462 -16.84 3.19 -6.34
CA HIS A 462 -17.80 3.38 -5.27
C HIS A 462 -18.35 4.82 -5.29
N PRO A 463 -19.62 5.06 -4.92
CA PRO A 463 -20.19 6.41 -4.85
C PRO A 463 -19.52 7.33 -3.83
N SER A 464 -18.96 6.78 -2.75
CA SER A 464 -18.40 7.55 -1.63
C SER A 464 -16.98 7.16 -1.19
N LEU A 465 -16.49 5.97 -1.55
CA LEU A 465 -15.26 5.38 -1.01
C LEU A 465 -14.13 5.48 -2.04
N SER A 466 -13.30 6.51 -1.85
CA SER A 466 -12.12 6.79 -2.67
C SER A 466 -11.19 7.75 -1.90
N ARG A 467 -9.88 7.60 -2.06
CA ARG A 467 -8.88 8.47 -1.42
C ARG A 467 -8.30 9.54 -2.36
N GLY A 468 -8.64 9.47 -3.64
CA GLY A 468 -8.16 10.38 -4.66
C GLY A 468 -8.74 10.10 -6.04
N MET A 469 -9.18 8.87 -6.35
CA MET A 469 -9.87 8.56 -7.60
C MET A 469 -11.27 9.19 -7.68
N PRO A 470 -11.82 9.42 -8.89
CA PRO A 470 -13.17 9.94 -9.04
C PRO A 470 -14.19 8.98 -8.43
N ARG A 471 -15.20 9.54 -7.77
CA ARG A 471 -16.37 8.78 -7.30
C ARG A 471 -17.28 8.49 -8.48
N ALA A 472 -18.07 7.42 -8.40
CA ALA A 472 -18.94 6.98 -9.50
C ALA A 472 -19.80 8.11 -10.09
N VAL A 473 -20.44 8.93 -9.23
CA VAL A 473 -21.29 10.06 -9.65
C VAL A 473 -20.54 11.07 -10.51
N ARG A 474 -19.33 11.48 -10.07
CA ARG A 474 -18.52 12.44 -10.82
C ARG A 474 -17.92 11.81 -12.07
N PHE A 475 -17.66 10.51 -12.06
CA PHE A 475 -17.02 9.82 -13.18
C PHE A 475 -17.90 9.81 -14.44
N HIS A 476 -19.23 9.65 -14.31
CA HIS A 476 -20.17 9.83 -15.43
C HIS A 476 -19.98 11.19 -16.12
N GLU A 477 -19.99 12.27 -15.34
CA GLU A 477 -19.81 13.62 -15.85
C GLU A 477 -18.45 13.79 -16.53
N LEU A 478 -17.39 13.19 -15.97
CA LEU A 478 -16.04 13.22 -16.55
C LEU A 478 -15.96 12.51 -17.89
N VAL A 479 -16.61 11.35 -18.04
CA VAL A 479 -16.70 10.65 -19.32
C VAL A 479 -17.37 11.57 -20.36
N GLY A 480 -18.47 12.23 -20.01
CA GLY A 480 -19.15 13.21 -20.85
C GLY A 480 -18.29 14.43 -21.19
N GLU A 481 -17.58 15.01 -20.22
CA GLU A 481 -16.64 16.13 -20.42
C GLU A 481 -15.46 15.74 -21.35
N THR A 482 -15.09 14.46 -21.37
CA THR A 482 -14.10 13.93 -22.32
C THR A 482 -14.68 13.65 -23.71
N GLY A 483 -15.99 13.85 -23.91
CA GLY A 483 -16.71 13.74 -25.18
C GLY A 483 -17.17 12.34 -25.55
N GLY A 484 -16.86 11.32 -24.75
CA GLY A 484 -17.30 9.95 -25.02
C GLY A 484 -18.46 9.52 -24.15
N SER A 485 -18.74 8.22 -24.17
CA SER A 485 -19.75 7.58 -23.33
C SER A 485 -19.24 6.24 -22.79
N ALA A 486 -19.96 5.66 -21.85
CA ALA A 486 -19.71 4.33 -21.30
C ALA A 486 -21.04 3.66 -20.97
N THR A 487 -21.04 2.34 -20.93
CA THR A 487 -22.11 1.56 -20.31
C THR A 487 -21.94 1.61 -18.80
N GLU A 488 -22.98 2.03 -18.10
CA GLU A 488 -23.01 2.12 -16.64
C GLU A 488 -23.90 1.04 -16.06
N GLU A 489 -23.31 0.21 -15.22
CA GLU A 489 -23.99 -0.92 -14.61
C GLU A 489 -23.89 -0.83 -13.08
N PRO A 490 -24.97 -0.41 -12.39
CA PRO A 490 -25.07 -0.50 -10.94
C PRO A 490 -24.88 -1.96 -10.50
N SER A 491 -23.90 -2.21 -9.64
CA SER A 491 -23.46 -3.54 -9.23
C SER A 491 -23.25 -3.58 -7.72
N GLY A 492 -24.33 -3.80 -6.97
CA GLY A 492 -24.31 -3.69 -5.50
C GLY A 492 -24.00 -2.25 -5.07
N ASP A 493 -23.03 -2.07 -4.19
CA ASP A 493 -22.59 -0.74 -3.72
C ASP A 493 -21.67 0.00 -4.72
N PHE A 494 -21.44 -0.58 -5.90
CA PHE A 494 -20.52 -0.06 -6.91
C PHE A 494 -21.26 0.28 -8.20
N VAL A 495 -20.57 1.04 -9.05
CA VAL A 495 -20.93 1.21 -10.46
C VAL A 495 -19.78 0.70 -11.31
N VAL A 496 -20.09 -0.19 -12.25
CA VAL A 496 -19.14 -0.69 -13.25
C VAL A 496 -19.35 0.11 -14.53
N PHE A 497 -18.32 0.85 -14.94
CA PHE A 497 -18.28 1.54 -16.22
C PHE A 497 -17.48 0.70 -17.20
N ARG A 498 -18.08 0.32 -18.33
CA ARG A 498 -17.46 -0.53 -19.35
C ARG A 498 -17.90 -0.11 -20.74
N ASP A 499 -17.36 -0.77 -21.76
CA ASP A 499 -17.73 -0.54 -23.16
C ASP A 499 -17.69 0.94 -23.53
N PHE A 500 -16.56 1.56 -23.20
CA PHE A 500 -16.34 2.96 -23.47
C PHE A 500 -16.38 3.22 -24.98
N VAL A 501 -17.02 4.33 -25.36
CA VAL A 501 -17.10 4.81 -26.73
C VAL A 501 -16.39 6.16 -26.79
N PRO A 502 -15.19 6.23 -27.39
CA PRO A 502 -14.49 7.49 -27.57
C PRO A 502 -15.26 8.43 -28.53
N PRO A 503 -15.02 9.75 -28.47
CA PRO A 503 -15.59 10.73 -29.42
C PRO A 503 -15.01 10.64 -30.85
N TYR A 504 -14.26 9.59 -31.18
CA TYR A 504 -13.61 9.40 -32.46
C TYR A 504 -13.57 7.92 -32.85
N ASP A 505 -13.50 7.65 -34.15
CA ASP A 505 -13.44 6.29 -34.69
C ASP A 505 -12.06 6.04 -35.33
N GLU A 506 -11.24 5.23 -34.66
CA GLU A 506 -9.91 4.86 -35.18
C GLU A 506 -9.97 4.04 -36.48
N ALA A 507 -11.13 3.44 -36.81
CA ALA A 507 -11.32 2.77 -38.09
C ALA A 507 -11.38 3.77 -39.26
N ARG A 508 -11.51 5.07 -38.99
CA ARG A 508 -11.66 6.12 -40.02
C ARG A 508 -10.48 7.11 -40.01
N PRO A 509 -9.24 6.64 -40.27
CA PRO A 509 -8.07 7.49 -40.23
C PRO A 509 -7.98 8.39 -41.46
N VAL A 510 -7.65 9.65 -41.23
CA VAL A 510 -7.19 10.55 -42.29
C VAL A 510 -5.84 10.04 -42.79
N PRO A 511 -5.65 9.90 -44.13
CA PRO A 511 -4.38 9.43 -44.69
C PRO A 511 -3.19 10.28 -44.22
N ALA A 512 -2.08 9.66 -43.85
CA ALA A 512 -0.88 10.38 -43.41
C ALA A 512 -0.37 11.39 -44.45
N THR A 513 -0.52 11.08 -45.75
CA THR A 513 -0.17 11.98 -46.87
C THR A 513 -1.00 13.27 -46.91
N ALA A 514 -2.14 13.32 -46.22
CA ALA A 514 -2.99 14.49 -46.10
C ALA A 514 -2.66 15.34 -44.85
N ILE A 515 -1.72 14.89 -44.01
CA ILE A 515 -1.38 15.54 -42.73
C ILE A 515 0.02 16.16 -42.85
N THR A 516 0.14 17.42 -42.46
CA THR A 516 1.45 18.05 -42.22
C THR A 516 1.49 18.63 -40.81
N ALA A 517 2.64 18.53 -40.15
CA ALA A 517 2.84 19.08 -38.81
C ALA A 517 4.01 20.05 -38.80
N SER A 518 3.88 21.17 -38.10
CA SER A 518 4.95 22.17 -37.91
C SER A 518 4.96 22.69 -36.47
N VAL A 519 6.08 23.28 -36.06
CA VAL A 519 6.09 24.12 -34.85
C VAL A 519 5.31 25.40 -35.16
N LEU A 520 4.56 25.90 -34.17
CA LEU A 520 3.86 27.18 -34.28
C LEU A 520 4.87 28.30 -34.59
N ASP A 521 4.63 29.02 -35.69
CA ASP A 521 5.53 30.07 -36.22
C ASP A 521 6.97 29.59 -36.46
N GLY A 522 7.17 28.29 -36.64
CA GLY A 522 8.47 27.64 -36.77
C GLY A 522 8.54 26.67 -37.95
N PRO A 523 9.63 25.88 -38.04
CA PRO A 523 9.83 24.97 -39.16
C PRO A 523 8.81 23.83 -39.17
N ALA A 524 8.59 23.25 -40.36
CA ALA A 524 7.91 21.98 -40.49
C ALA A 524 8.60 20.92 -39.63
N LEU A 525 7.81 20.08 -38.96
CA LEU A 525 8.35 18.92 -38.28
C LEU A 525 8.89 17.94 -39.33
N LEU A 526 9.92 17.20 -38.96
CA LEU A 526 10.48 16.13 -39.80
C LEU A 526 9.37 15.13 -40.17
N ALA A 527 9.51 14.45 -41.32
CA ALA A 527 8.60 13.38 -41.73
C ALA A 527 8.39 12.30 -40.63
N ALA A 528 9.37 12.20 -39.72
CA ALA A 528 9.41 11.40 -38.51
C ALA A 528 8.25 11.55 -37.49
N VAL A 529 7.22 12.37 -37.76
CA VAL A 529 6.01 12.47 -36.89
C VAL A 529 4.71 12.08 -37.59
N VAL A 530 4.82 11.67 -38.86
CA VAL A 530 3.71 11.22 -39.72
C VAL A 530 4.10 10.01 -40.58
N ASP A 531 5.27 9.40 -40.35
CA ASP A 531 5.80 8.29 -41.14
C ASP A 531 5.24 6.92 -40.71
N ARG A 532 4.45 6.89 -39.62
CA ARG A 532 3.88 5.69 -39.01
C ARG A 532 4.94 4.74 -38.47
N ASP A 533 6.13 5.26 -38.12
CA ASP A 533 7.16 4.49 -37.46
C ASP A 533 7.31 4.93 -35.98
N PRO A 534 6.86 4.12 -35.01
CA PRO A 534 7.01 4.46 -33.60
C PRO A 534 8.47 4.50 -33.11
N ALA A 535 9.45 4.14 -33.95
CA ALA A 535 10.87 4.32 -33.66
C ALA A 535 11.40 5.73 -33.99
N THR A 536 10.66 6.51 -34.78
CA THR A 536 11.00 7.90 -35.08
C THR A 536 10.29 8.82 -34.09
N ALA A 537 10.95 9.92 -33.75
CA ALA A 537 10.38 10.93 -32.87
C ALA A 537 11.04 12.29 -33.11
N TRP A 538 10.24 13.34 -32.96
CA TRP A 538 10.73 14.70 -32.86
C TRP A 538 10.82 15.12 -31.39
N THR A 539 11.92 15.75 -31.01
CA THR A 539 12.10 16.34 -29.68
C THR A 539 12.13 17.86 -29.79
N SER A 540 11.32 18.56 -28.99
CA SER A 540 11.37 20.02 -28.97
C SER A 540 12.73 20.49 -28.44
N PRO A 541 13.45 21.39 -29.14
CA PRO A 541 14.76 21.83 -28.71
C PRO A 541 14.76 22.60 -27.38
N GLU A 542 13.77 23.49 -27.15
CA GLU A 542 13.76 24.44 -26.04
C GLU A 542 12.71 24.14 -24.95
N GLY A 543 12.04 22.99 -25.00
CA GLY A 543 10.87 22.71 -24.16
C GLY A 543 9.62 23.49 -24.59
N HIS A 544 8.51 23.31 -23.91
CA HIS A 544 7.27 24.03 -24.22
C HIS A 544 7.31 25.46 -23.68
N GLY A 545 7.91 26.39 -24.41
CA GLY A 545 7.84 27.82 -24.06
C GLY A 545 6.38 28.33 -24.05
N LYS A 546 6.05 29.26 -23.14
CA LYS A 546 4.73 29.91 -23.12
C LYS A 546 4.46 30.57 -24.48
N GLY A 547 3.37 30.18 -25.14
CA GLY A 547 3.02 30.69 -26.49
C GLY A 547 3.66 29.92 -27.65
N GLY A 548 4.57 28.97 -27.39
CA GLY A 548 4.99 27.98 -28.37
C GLY A 548 3.90 26.94 -28.62
N GLY A 549 4.00 26.18 -29.71
CA GLY A 549 2.93 25.26 -30.09
C GLY A 549 3.25 24.33 -31.26
N LEU A 550 2.26 23.54 -31.64
CA LEU A 550 2.25 22.72 -32.85
C LEU A 550 1.11 23.17 -33.76
N VAL A 551 1.30 23.08 -35.07
CA VAL A 551 0.26 23.28 -36.06
C VAL A 551 0.15 22.00 -36.87
N VAL A 552 -1.05 21.46 -36.96
CA VAL A 552 -1.37 20.29 -37.78
C VAL A 552 -2.32 20.73 -38.88
N ARG A 553 -1.89 20.63 -40.13
CA ARG A 553 -2.73 20.94 -41.29
C ARG A 553 -3.21 19.67 -41.97
N VAL A 554 -4.45 19.71 -42.41
CA VAL A 554 -5.12 18.61 -43.11
C VAL A 554 -5.59 19.09 -44.48
N GLU A 555 -5.04 18.52 -45.55
CA GLU A 555 -5.33 18.92 -46.93
C GLU A 555 -5.86 17.76 -47.79
N PRO A 556 -7.03 17.92 -48.45
CA PRO A 556 -7.99 19.02 -48.30
C PRO A 556 -8.60 19.08 -46.89
N ALA A 557 -9.20 20.21 -46.52
CA ALA A 557 -9.91 20.37 -45.26
C ALA A 557 -11.03 19.33 -45.12
N ARG A 558 -11.15 18.72 -43.93
CA ARG A 558 -12.04 17.59 -43.65
C ARG A 558 -12.74 17.77 -42.31
N ARG A 559 -13.85 17.08 -42.08
CA ARG A 559 -14.40 16.99 -40.73
C ARG A 559 -13.50 16.11 -39.87
N LEU A 560 -13.03 16.66 -38.76
CA LEU A 560 -12.16 15.94 -37.84
C LEU A 560 -12.91 15.63 -36.54
N SER A 561 -12.90 14.35 -36.14
CA SER A 561 -13.45 13.90 -34.85
C SER A 561 -12.43 14.03 -33.74
N ALA A 562 -11.15 13.72 -34.00
CA ALA A 562 -10.08 13.92 -33.04
C ALA A 562 -8.70 14.12 -33.68
N LEU A 563 -7.83 14.78 -32.92
CA LEU A 563 -6.38 14.83 -33.12
C LEU A 563 -5.71 14.09 -31.97
N VAL A 564 -4.74 13.22 -32.25
CA VAL A 564 -4.06 12.43 -31.22
C VAL A 564 -2.56 12.73 -31.22
N LEU A 565 -2.04 13.13 -30.07
CA LEU A 565 -0.65 13.59 -29.81
C LEU A 565 -0.19 13.08 -28.44
N ALA A 566 0.91 13.57 -27.87
CA ALA A 566 1.37 13.17 -26.54
C ALA A 566 1.82 14.35 -25.67
N VAL A 567 0.94 15.29 -25.23
CA VAL A 567 1.31 16.42 -24.31
C VAL A 567 0.14 17.32 -23.80
N PRO A 568 0.34 18.31 -22.90
CA PRO A 568 -0.67 19.33 -22.50
C PRO A 568 -0.73 20.57 -23.44
N TRP A 569 -1.88 21.26 -23.58
CA TRP A 569 -2.14 22.25 -24.66
C TRP A 569 -3.45 23.07 -24.51
N ILE A 570 -3.59 24.13 -25.30
CA ILE A 570 -4.85 24.74 -25.79
C ILE A 570 -5.00 24.42 -27.28
N VAL A 571 -6.19 24.02 -27.74
CA VAL A 571 -6.45 23.78 -29.16
C VAL A 571 -7.34 24.87 -29.72
N SER A 572 -6.86 25.49 -30.79
CA SER A 572 -7.70 26.27 -31.69
C SER A 572 -7.82 25.62 -33.06
N ILE A 573 -8.99 25.77 -33.67
CA ILE A 573 -9.27 25.38 -35.05
C ILE A 573 -9.61 26.69 -35.77
N ASP A 574 -8.91 26.97 -36.87
CA ASP A 574 -9.14 28.17 -37.70
C ASP A 574 -9.24 29.48 -36.87
N GLY A 575 -8.43 29.59 -35.80
CA GLY A 575 -8.37 30.75 -34.91
C GLY A 575 -9.34 30.75 -33.72
N ALA A 576 -10.33 29.86 -33.67
CA ALA A 576 -11.25 29.74 -32.54
C ALA A 576 -10.75 28.70 -31.53
N ILE A 577 -10.67 29.04 -30.24
CA ILE A 577 -10.34 28.07 -29.18
C ILE A 577 -11.49 27.06 -29.08
N VAL A 578 -11.19 25.80 -29.40
CA VAL A 578 -12.18 24.71 -29.39
C VAL A 578 -12.10 23.91 -28.10
N ARG A 579 -10.91 23.82 -27.50
CA ARG A 579 -10.69 23.11 -26.24
C ARG A 579 -9.44 23.63 -25.53
N SER A 580 -9.41 23.60 -24.20
CA SER A 580 -8.23 23.87 -23.40
C SER A 580 -7.96 22.71 -22.44
N GLY A 581 -6.68 22.38 -22.26
CA GLY A 581 -6.20 21.35 -21.36
C GLY A 581 -5.16 21.88 -20.36
N PRO A 582 -4.77 21.04 -19.39
CA PRO A 582 -5.27 19.67 -19.20
C PRO A 582 -6.70 19.65 -18.65
N ALA A 583 -7.49 18.65 -19.03
CA ALA A 583 -8.75 18.36 -18.34
C ALA A 583 -8.44 18.15 -16.85
N ARG A 584 -9.25 18.72 -15.95
CA ARG A 584 -8.98 18.89 -14.51
C ARG A 584 -8.57 17.62 -13.72
N HIS A 585 -8.64 16.44 -14.33
CA HIS A 585 -8.40 15.15 -13.68
C HIS A 585 -7.41 14.23 -14.43
N GLY A 586 -6.73 14.71 -15.47
CA GLY A 586 -5.74 13.90 -16.21
C GLY A 586 -6.31 12.65 -16.87
N LEU A 587 -7.61 12.65 -17.20
CA LEU A 587 -8.25 11.56 -17.93
C LEU A 587 -8.08 11.77 -19.44
N GLN A 588 -7.75 10.71 -20.16
CA GLN A 588 -7.55 10.72 -21.60
C GLN A 588 -7.96 9.41 -22.25
N TRP A 589 -8.40 9.49 -23.50
CA TRP A 589 -8.75 8.32 -24.30
C TRP A 589 -7.51 7.65 -24.83
N VAL A 590 -7.29 6.39 -24.47
CA VAL A 590 -6.20 5.55 -24.99
C VAL A 590 -6.75 4.15 -25.25
N ASN A 591 -6.50 3.61 -26.44
CA ASN A 591 -6.99 2.28 -26.82
C ASN A 591 -8.51 2.13 -26.70
N GLY A 592 -9.25 3.17 -27.11
CA GLY A 592 -10.71 3.17 -27.03
C GLY A 592 -11.30 3.28 -25.62
N ALA A 593 -10.48 3.38 -24.58
CA ALA A 593 -10.93 3.47 -23.20
C ALA A 593 -10.46 4.75 -22.51
N LEU A 594 -11.23 5.21 -21.53
CA LEU A 594 -10.84 6.33 -20.70
C LEU A 594 -9.82 5.86 -19.65
N ARG A 595 -8.67 6.52 -19.59
CA ARG A 595 -7.55 6.18 -18.71
C ARG A 595 -7.03 7.41 -17.98
N ALA A 596 -6.30 7.19 -16.91
CA ALA A 596 -5.70 8.28 -16.15
C ALA A 596 -4.19 8.39 -16.36
N GLY A 597 -3.68 9.61 -16.21
CA GLY A 597 -2.25 9.92 -16.20
C GLY A 597 -1.77 10.63 -17.46
N ARG A 598 -0.48 10.99 -17.46
CA ARG A 598 0.19 11.60 -18.62
C ARG A 598 0.71 10.48 -19.51
N GLN A 599 -0.18 9.67 -20.08
CA GLN A 599 0.26 8.57 -20.94
C GLN A 599 0.74 9.08 -22.29
N ALA A 600 1.48 8.22 -23.00
CA ALA A 600 2.03 8.41 -24.34
C ALA A 600 1.02 8.79 -25.45
N LEU A 601 -0.27 8.89 -25.12
CA LEU A 601 -1.33 9.20 -26.06
C LEU A 601 -2.37 10.11 -25.42
N LEU A 602 -2.50 11.29 -25.99
CA LEU A 602 -3.48 12.31 -25.72
C LEU A 602 -4.37 12.43 -26.95
N ALA A 603 -5.64 12.07 -26.79
CA ALA A 603 -6.66 12.36 -27.79
C ALA A 603 -7.37 13.69 -27.51
N ILE A 604 -7.55 14.48 -28.57
CA ILE A 604 -8.22 15.77 -28.56
C ILE A 604 -9.48 15.69 -29.40
N PRO A 605 -10.65 15.58 -28.77
CA PRO A 605 -11.92 15.59 -29.49
C PRO A 605 -12.17 16.96 -30.13
N LEU A 606 -12.44 16.98 -31.43
CA LEU A 606 -12.68 18.17 -32.24
C LEU A 606 -14.16 18.35 -32.63
N GLY A 607 -15.02 17.39 -32.27
CA GLY A 607 -16.48 17.50 -32.43
C GLY A 607 -16.97 17.45 -33.87
N ALA A 608 -16.27 16.72 -34.75
CA ALA A 608 -16.60 16.56 -36.17
C ALA A 608 -16.66 17.89 -36.97
N ARG A 609 -15.89 18.89 -36.53
CA ARG A 609 -15.78 20.19 -37.22
C ARG A 609 -14.92 20.06 -38.47
N THR A 610 -15.30 20.73 -39.55
CA THR A 610 -14.43 20.90 -40.71
C THR A 610 -13.24 21.75 -40.30
N ALA A 611 -12.03 21.24 -40.53
CA ALA A 611 -10.79 21.92 -40.18
C ALA A 611 -9.76 21.70 -41.29
N GLY A 612 -9.13 22.78 -41.74
CA GLY A 612 -7.89 22.72 -42.53
C GLY A 612 -6.65 22.86 -41.67
N GLU A 613 -6.76 23.52 -40.52
CA GLU A 613 -5.67 23.77 -39.59
C GLU A 613 -6.10 23.61 -38.12
N VAL A 614 -5.33 22.84 -37.36
CA VAL A 614 -5.48 22.66 -35.91
C VAL A 614 -4.21 23.15 -35.22
N ARG A 615 -4.33 24.16 -34.37
CA ARG A 615 -3.20 24.72 -33.59
C ARG A 615 -3.26 24.24 -32.16
N LEU A 616 -2.14 23.77 -31.63
CA LEU A 616 -1.94 23.44 -30.23
C LEU A 616 -0.99 24.44 -29.61
N VAL A 617 -1.43 25.19 -28.62
CA VAL A 617 -0.65 26.25 -27.97
C VAL A 617 -0.36 25.84 -26.53
N PHE A 618 0.90 25.87 -26.12
CA PHE A 618 1.32 25.51 -24.77
C PHE A 618 1.10 26.68 -23.80
N GLN A 619 0.47 26.38 -22.65
CA GLN A 619 0.05 27.41 -21.68
C GLN A 619 1.17 27.90 -20.75
N GLY A 620 2.29 27.19 -20.64
CA GLY A 620 3.38 27.53 -19.73
C GLY A 620 4.63 26.69 -19.98
N PRO A 621 5.76 27.07 -19.35
CA PRO A 621 7.03 26.36 -19.47
C PRO A 621 6.88 24.90 -19.03
N GLY A 622 7.42 23.98 -19.83
CA GLY A 622 7.40 22.54 -19.56
C GLY A 622 8.69 21.84 -20.02
N PRO A 623 8.87 20.56 -19.65
CA PRO A 623 10.01 19.75 -20.10
C PRO A 623 10.04 19.64 -21.63
N GLN A 624 11.10 19.04 -22.20
CA GLN A 624 11.12 18.77 -23.64
C GLN A 624 9.95 17.87 -24.05
N LEU A 625 9.25 18.28 -25.11
CA LEU A 625 8.28 17.47 -25.82
C LEU A 625 9.01 16.38 -26.59
N ILE A 626 8.56 15.13 -26.49
CA ILE A 626 8.86 14.10 -27.47
C ILE A 626 7.55 13.73 -28.16
N LEU A 627 7.48 13.97 -29.47
CA LEU A 627 6.35 13.61 -30.32
C LEU A 627 6.80 12.52 -31.27
N SER A 628 6.26 11.31 -31.09
CA SER A 628 6.51 10.19 -32.01
C SER A 628 5.59 10.25 -33.22
N GLU A 629 4.29 10.48 -33.02
CA GLU A 629 3.31 10.38 -34.11
C GLU A 629 2.13 11.34 -33.94
N VAL A 630 1.54 11.74 -35.07
CA VAL A 630 0.32 12.55 -35.16
C VAL A 630 -0.76 11.83 -35.94
N PHE A 631 -1.92 11.59 -35.31
CA PHE A 631 -3.06 10.96 -35.97
C PHE A 631 -4.25 11.90 -36.04
N ALA A 632 -4.97 11.86 -37.15
CA ALA A 632 -6.25 12.54 -37.32
C ALA A 632 -7.32 11.54 -37.77
N TYR A 633 -8.52 11.68 -37.22
CA TYR A 633 -9.68 10.84 -37.53
C TYR A 633 -10.84 11.70 -37.96
N GLY A 634 -11.65 11.22 -38.91
CA GLY A 634 -12.76 11.99 -39.45
C GLY A 634 -13.94 11.10 -39.86
N PRO A 635 -15.20 11.51 -39.63
CA PRO A 635 -16.37 10.72 -40.02
C PRO A 635 -16.52 10.55 -41.53
N ASP A 636 -15.84 11.39 -42.32
CA ASP A 636 -15.86 11.36 -43.79
C ASP A 636 -14.97 10.25 -44.37
N GLU A 637 -14.03 9.70 -43.59
CA GLU A 637 -13.15 8.63 -44.05
C GLU A 637 -13.88 7.28 -44.06
N PRO A 638 -13.60 6.41 -45.04
CA PRO A 638 -14.14 5.07 -45.05
C PRO A 638 -13.60 4.26 -43.86
N PRO A 639 -14.44 3.43 -43.20
CA PRO A 639 -13.96 2.55 -42.15
C PRO A 639 -13.03 1.49 -42.75
N ARG A 640 -11.89 1.28 -42.10
CA ARG A 640 -10.90 0.26 -42.45
C ARG A 640 -11.13 -1.02 -41.63
N PRO A 641 -10.81 -2.19 -42.20
CA PRO A 641 -10.93 -3.45 -41.48
C PRO A 641 -9.95 -3.54 -40.31
N THR A 642 -10.33 -4.23 -39.25
CA THR A 642 -9.53 -4.43 -38.03
C THR A 642 -8.55 -5.61 -38.18
N SER A 643 -7.66 -5.55 -39.17
CA SER A 643 -6.72 -6.62 -39.52
C SER A 643 -5.67 -6.91 -38.44
N GLY A 644 -5.35 -5.95 -37.57
CA GLY A 644 -4.39 -6.07 -36.47
C GLY A 644 -4.99 -6.51 -35.14
N ALA A 645 -6.32 -6.62 -35.03
CA ALA A 645 -7.01 -6.90 -33.76
C ALA A 645 -6.59 -8.22 -33.10
N ASP A 646 -6.42 -9.29 -33.88
CA ASP A 646 -5.97 -10.58 -33.35
C ASP A 646 -4.52 -10.55 -32.87
N ALA A 647 -3.64 -9.83 -33.57
CA ALA A 647 -2.26 -9.64 -33.14
C ALA A 647 -2.22 -8.84 -31.84
N ALA A 648 -2.98 -7.73 -31.75
CA ALA A 648 -3.09 -6.92 -30.54
C ALA A 648 -3.67 -7.70 -29.35
N ARG A 649 -4.68 -8.54 -29.57
CA ARG A 649 -5.26 -9.43 -28.54
C ARG A 649 -4.23 -10.42 -28.02
N ARG A 650 -3.50 -11.11 -28.90
CA ARG A 650 -2.42 -12.03 -28.49
C ARG A 650 -1.27 -11.30 -27.80
N ALA A 651 -0.98 -10.07 -28.23
CA ALA A 651 0.03 -9.22 -27.59
C ALA A 651 -0.36 -8.89 -26.14
N TYR A 652 -1.62 -8.55 -25.91
CA TYR A 652 -2.16 -8.33 -24.57
C TYR A 652 -2.09 -9.60 -23.69
N GLU A 653 -2.41 -10.79 -24.22
CA GLU A 653 -2.23 -12.05 -23.47
C GLU A 653 -0.77 -12.27 -23.06
N ALA A 654 0.16 -12.01 -23.99
CA ALA A 654 1.58 -12.13 -23.71
C ALA A 654 2.02 -11.14 -22.62
N ALA A 655 1.54 -9.89 -22.67
CA ALA A 655 1.79 -8.90 -21.63
C ALA A 655 1.26 -9.34 -20.25
N ARG A 656 0.03 -9.87 -20.18
CA ARG A 656 -0.53 -10.46 -18.94
C ARG A 656 0.27 -11.64 -18.41
N GLY A 657 0.87 -12.42 -19.30
CA GLY A 657 1.77 -13.51 -18.95
C GLY A 657 3.17 -13.05 -18.52
N GLY A 658 3.48 -11.75 -18.60
CA GLY A 658 4.80 -11.19 -18.35
C GLY A 658 5.80 -11.38 -19.51
N ASP A 659 5.36 -11.89 -20.67
CA ASP A 659 6.18 -12.03 -21.87
C ASP A 659 6.14 -10.75 -22.73
N TRP A 660 6.81 -9.73 -22.22
CA TRP A 660 6.89 -8.40 -22.83
C TRP A 660 7.57 -8.40 -24.20
N ASN A 661 8.49 -9.33 -24.46
CA ASN A 661 9.15 -9.47 -25.77
C ASN A 661 8.14 -9.94 -26.82
N THR A 662 7.36 -10.98 -26.50
CA THR A 662 6.29 -11.44 -27.39
C THR A 662 5.21 -10.38 -27.57
N ALA A 663 4.84 -9.69 -26.48
CA ALA A 663 3.88 -8.58 -26.54
C ALA A 663 4.36 -7.47 -27.50
N ALA A 664 5.59 -6.98 -27.35
CA ALA A 664 6.15 -5.95 -28.22
C ALA A 664 6.19 -6.39 -29.69
N ARG A 665 6.61 -7.63 -29.97
CA ARG A 665 6.61 -8.18 -31.34
C ARG A 665 5.21 -8.23 -31.95
N LEU A 666 4.21 -8.70 -31.19
CA LEU A 666 2.83 -8.85 -31.66
C LEU A 666 2.12 -7.50 -31.81
N TYR A 667 2.39 -6.53 -30.93
CA TYR A 667 1.92 -5.16 -31.14
C TYR A 667 2.57 -4.51 -32.37
N ALA A 668 3.83 -4.81 -32.66
CA ALA A 668 4.45 -4.36 -33.91
C ALA A 668 3.83 -5.00 -35.16
N GLU A 669 3.36 -6.24 -35.06
CA GLU A 669 2.55 -6.88 -36.11
C GLU A 669 1.20 -6.17 -36.28
N ALA A 670 0.53 -5.83 -35.17
CA ALA A 670 -0.73 -5.08 -35.20
C ALA A 670 -0.54 -3.69 -35.83
N VAL A 671 0.53 -2.97 -35.48
CA VAL A 671 0.88 -1.67 -36.09
C VAL A 671 1.17 -1.82 -37.59
N ARG A 672 1.88 -2.87 -38.03
CA ARG A 672 2.10 -3.11 -39.47
C ARG A 672 0.79 -3.39 -40.23
N ALA A 673 -0.15 -4.08 -39.60
CA ALA A 673 -1.45 -4.38 -40.20
C ALA A 673 -2.37 -3.15 -40.25
N GLU A 674 -2.31 -2.29 -39.24
CA GLU A 674 -3.11 -1.06 -39.11
C GLU A 674 -2.23 0.14 -38.68
N PRO A 675 -1.40 0.69 -39.58
CA PRO A 675 -0.41 1.72 -39.24
C PRO A 675 -1.03 3.05 -38.81
N ASP A 676 -2.28 3.30 -39.16
CA ASP A 676 -2.99 4.53 -38.78
C ASP A 676 -3.80 4.39 -37.47
N ARG A 677 -3.67 3.28 -36.75
CA ARG A 677 -4.37 3.03 -35.49
C ARG A 677 -3.51 3.42 -34.29
N ALA A 678 -3.75 4.62 -33.76
CA ALA A 678 -2.93 5.23 -32.71
C ALA A 678 -2.83 4.38 -31.43
N SER A 679 -3.90 3.67 -31.08
CA SER A 679 -3.91 2.74 -29.95
C SER A 679 -2.87 1.62 -30.02
N TYR A 680 -2.60 1.07 -31.21
CA TYR A 680 -1.59 0.03 -31.39
C TYR A 680 -0.17 0.59 -31.23
N HIS A 681 0.05 1.83 -31.67
CA HIS A 681 1.33 2.53 -31.44
C HIS A 681 1.57 2.78 -29.96
N ALA A 682 0.56 3.26 -29.22
CA ALA A 682 0.69 3.47 -27.77
C ALA A 682 0.95 2.16 -27.02
N ALA A 683 0.25 1.08 -27.39
CA ALA A 683 0.47 -0.25 -26.79
C ALA A 683 1.86 -0.81 -27.12
N LEU A 684 2.34 -0.64 -28.36
CA LEU A 684 3.68 -1.02 -28.77
C LEU A 684 4.75 -0.22 -28.00
N ALA A 685 4.60 1.09 -27.88
CA ALA A 685 5.54 1.94 -27.16
C ALA A 685 5.68 1.49 -25.70
N ARG A 686 4.55 1.20 -25.03
CA ARG A 686 4.54 0.67 -23.67
C ARG A 686 5.15 -0.73 -23.58
N ALA A 687 4.80 -1.64 -24.49
CA ALA A 687 5.35 -2.99 -24.51
C ALA A 687 6.88 -2.98 -24.76
N ARG A 688 7.40 -2.13 -25.64
CA ARG A 688 8.84 -1.95 -25.89
C ARG A 688 9.56 -1.35 -24.69
N TRP A 689 8.93 -0.37 -24.03
CA TRP A 689 9.45 0.21 -22.80
C TRP A 689 9.61 -0.89 -21.73
N ARG A 690 8.62 -1.79 -21.62
CA ARG A 690 8.65 -2.94 -20.71
C ARG A 690 9.61 -4.04 -21.14
N GLU A 691 9.79 -4.27 -22.44
CA GLU A 691 10.79 -5.21 -22.95
C GLU A 691 12.21 -4.77 -22.54
N GLY A 692 12.51 -3.47 -22.65
CA GLY A 692 13.82 -2.90 -22.33
C GLY A 692 14.08 -2.69 -20.83
N ARG A 693 13.06 -2.83 -19.98
CA ARG A 693 13.15 -2.65 -18.52
C ARG A 693 12.81 -3.96 -17.83
N ARG A 694 13.43 -4.22 -16.67
CA ARG A 694 13.49 -5.58 -16.08
C ARG A 694 12.11 -6.23 -15.97
N ARG A 695 11.96 -7.43 -16.56
CA ARG A 695 10.77 -8.29 -16.60
C ARG A 695 10.14 -8.67 -15.24
N TRP A 696 10.80 -8.36 -14.13
CA TRP A 696 10.52 -8.97 -12.81
C TRP A 696 10.06 -7.96 -11.75
N LEU A 697 10.01 -6.67 -12.07
CA LEU A 697 9.72 -5.62 -11.10
C LEU A 697 8.77 -4.58 -11.71
N ASP A 698 7.51 -4.63 -11.28
CA ASP A 698 6.45 -3.69 -11.67
C ASP A 698 6.61 -2.36 -10.96
N VAL A 699 7.56 -1.58 -11.42
CA VAL A 699 7.87 -0.27 -10.85
C VAL A 699 8.08 0.72 -12.00
N GLU A 700 6.97 1.12 -12.66
CA GLU A 700 6.92 2.26 -13.58
C GLU A 700 7.09 3.59 -12.83
N GLY A 701 8.31 4.12 -12.80
CA GLY A 701 8.56 5.52 -12.42
C GLY A 701 8.73 6.36 -13.68
N VAL A 702 7.64 6.94 -14.20
CA VAL A 702 7.71 8.05 -15.17
C VAL A 702 6.56 9.02 -14.91
N ASP A 703 6.83 10.09 -14.15
CA ASP A 703 6.11 11.38 -14.14
C ASP A 703 4.56 11.38 -14.29
N ASP A 704 3.87 10.49 -13.59
CA ASP A 704 2.42 10.53 -13.47
C ASP A 704 2.01 11.56 -12.42
N GLY A 705 1.74 12.78 -12.91
CA GLY A 705 0.88 13.80 -12.30
C GLY A 705 0.83 13.80 -10.78
N GLY A 706 1.68 14.63 -10.16
CA GLY A 706 1.73 14.82 -8.72
C GLY A 706 0.40 15.26 -8.06
N PRO A 707 0.40 15.49 -6.73
CA PRO A 707 -0.78 15.79 -5.91
C PRO A 707 -1.61 17.01 -6.36
N ASP A 708 -1.06 17.85 -7.24
CA ASP A 708 -1.75 19.00 -7.85
C ASP A 708 -2.98 18.61 -8.70
N LEU A 709 -3.14 17.33 -9.07
CA LEU A 709 -4.33 16.81 -9.76
C LEU A 709 -5.51 16.47 -8.82
N VAL A 710 -5.27 16.37 -7.51
CA VAL A 710 -6.30 16.02 -6.51
C VAL A 710 -6.50 17.17 -5.51
N LEU A 711 -5.55 18.09 -5.38
CA LEU A 711 -5.65 19.23 -4.48
C LEU A 711 -5.67 20.56 -5.24
N THR A 712 -6.89 21.07 -5.50
CA THR A 712 -7.22 22.50 -5.29
C THR A 712 -8.75 22.71 -5.31
N ARG A 713 -9.41 22.39 -4.20
CA ARG A 713 -10.21 23.30 -3.37
C ARG A 713 -10.68 22.60 -2.11
#